data_AF-A0AAP2GGF8-F1
#
_entry.id   AF-A0AAP2GGF8-F1
#
_cell.length_a   1.000
_cell.length_b   1.000
_cell.length_c   1.000
_cell.angle_alpha   90.00
_cell.angle_beta   90.00
_cell.angle_gamma   90.00
#
_symmetry.space_group_name_H-M   'P 1'
#
loop_
_entity.id
_entity.type
_entity.pdbx_description
1 polymer ?
#
loop_
_entity_poly.entity_id
_entity_poly.type
_entity_poly.pdbx_seq_one_letter_code
_entity_poly.pdbx_strand_id
1 'polypeptide(L)'
;MRIAHRFYFYIPNLNKPNMKYVFLCLIFGLPGALRAQEIIPYGDGGQIEYNLQTGTYTVLQQDKAYITDARAVVYNGTTEVTSTAYTSRTIERSDIHDAFGAGQKIVINLSGAGLPDLQQVFYTYGGKPYFLIEVYLRGTAVSSNYMAPLVSAHASSGVTGDNRVLQVPFDNDTFIRYRSRSMSSTVTNVSSEVTACYDNVSRTGLVIGSVEHTDWKTGVRTTGAGSQLTELTAWGGYTDKDITRDGIAHGTLSGTAVKSPRMFVGLFADWRTGLDEYGKANALAEPRYIFHWDKPTPFGWNSWGAIQDKLTLDNAKAVASFFATSVPAYRNGGTAYIDLDSYWDKLSSDGIIGDFSKLKAFADHCKERGLQPGIYWAPFVDWGKSDRKVEGSNYSYPETWTKAKGAYHDLDGARAMDPTHPATQKRIDLLINKFKDCGFTMIKVDFIGHAAIEADSYFDPTVKTGMQAFRKGMEYLVDRLDSKMLVYVAISPNLATGRYAHMRRIACDAYSNIGATEYTLNSTTYGWWQTYVYNYIDADHIVFKSETAGENRARFASGLITGTLITGDDFSTSGPWTSTARQLLQNEDLLTIARNGVAFTPVEGNAAESASEVFVRTIGTSQYVAVINYGDKKTFDLSLSRLGIASGEYAVKELFTGQVTGLQGSTLSRALPARDAAIFRLTPGTVTGTLTENANDTATLSPNPATDMVKIQSAKTIRTLKVLSAEGKVMNEVKNVKSKEYSFSVASFRKGIYIVTLVHTDGTTKVFKVVRD
;
A
#
# COMPACT_ATOMS: atom_id res chain seq x y z
N MET A 1 -50.57 33.65 6.76
CA MET A 1 -52.01 33.85 6.47
C MET A 1 -52.27 33.46 5.01
N ARG A 2 -53.44 32.91 4.66
CA ARG A 2 -53.79 32.48 3.27
C ARG A 2 -54.47 33.62 2.47
N ILE A 3 -54.85 33.32 1.22
CA ILE A 3 -55.70 34.11 0.28
C ILE A 3 -54.87 35.14 -0.51
N ALA A 4 -54.64 35.10 -1.84
CA ALA A 4 -55.21 34.41 -3.01
C ALA A 4 -56.45 35.05 -3.67
N HIS A 5 -56.32 35.55 -4.91
CA HIS A 5 -57.40 36.15 -5.71
C HIS A 5 -57.34 35.78 -7.21
N ARG A 6 -58.48 35.99 -7.89
CA ARG A 6 -58.88 35.57 -9.26
C ARG A 6 -60.03 36.48 -9.73
N PHE A 7 -60.43 36.55 -11.01
CA PHE A 7 -60.02 35.83 -12.22
C PHE A 7 -60.25 36.75 -13.46
N TYR A 8 -60.26 36.18 -14.69
CA TYR A 8 -60.70 36.83 -15.96
C TYR A 8 -59.75 37.95 -16.47
N PHE A 9 -59.76 38.39 -17.74
CA PHE A 9 -60.21 37.84 -19.04
C PHE A 9 -59.28 38.47 -20.14
N TYR A 10 -59.34 38.26 -21.46
CA TYR A 10 -60.25 37.60 -22.42
C TYR A 10 -59.39 37.03 -23.59
N ILE A 11 -59.88 36.15 -24.45
CA ILE A 11 -59.13 35.51 -25.57
C ILE A 11 -60.04 35.40 -26.80
N PRO A 12 -59.66 35.93 -27.99
CA PRO A 12 -58.98 35.14 -29.06
C PRO A 12 -57.92 35.98 -29.84
N ASN A 13 -57.01 35.48 -30.69
CA ASN A 13 -56.63 34.15 -31.22
C ASN A 13 -55.11 34.23 -31.61
N LEU A 14 -54.38 33.38 -32.36
CA LEU A 14 -54.56 32.15 -33.16
C LEU A 14 -53.18 31.41 -33.27
N ASN A 15 -53.05 30.39 -34.13
CA ASN A 15 -51.79 29.86 -34.72
C ASN A 15 -50.60 29.48 -33.82
N LYS A 16 -50.63 28.24 -33.27
CA LYS A 16 -49.67 27.16 -33.62
C LYS A 16 -50.09 25.82 -32.98
N PRO A 17 -49.88 24.66 -33.65
CA PRO A 17 -50.37 23.37 -33.16
C PRO A 17 -49.42 22.72 -32.14
N ASN A 18 -49.99 22.13 -31.08
CA ASN A 18 -49.29 21.20 -30.20
C ASN A 18 -49.26 19.81 -30.84
N MET A 19 -48.07 19.22 -31.01
CA MET A 19 -47.93 17.83 -31.46
C MET A 19 -47.36 16.96 -30.33
N LYS A 20 -48.27 16.32 -29.59
CA LYS A 20 -47.93 15.26 -28.63
C LYS A 20 -47.68 13.96 -29.40
N TYR A 21 -46.43 13.52 -29.50
CA TYR A 21 -46.14 12.18 -30.02
C TYR A 21 -46.42 11.12 -28.96
N VAL A 22 -47.54 10.41 -29.13
CA VAL A 22 -47.76 9.10 -28.49
C VAL A 22 -47.00 8.07 -29.31
N PHE A 23 -45.92 7.51 -28.76
CA PHE A 23 -45.22 6.38 -29.39
C PHE A 23 -46.01 5.09 -29.15
N LEU A 24 -46.81 4.70 -30.13
CA LEU A 24 -47.57 3.45 -30.12
C LEU A 24 -46.68 2.32 -30.67
N CYS A 25 -46.18 1.46 -29.78
CA CYS A 25 -45.38 0.29 -30.17
C CYS A 25 -46.24 -0.78 -30.86
N LEU A 26 -46.41 -0.66 -32.18
CA LEU A 26 -46.99 -1.71 -33.02
C LEU A 26 -45.96 -2.82 -33.26
N ILE A 27 -46.11 -3.91 -32.51
CA ILE A 27 -45.34 -5.14 -32.73
C ILE A 27 -45.90 -5.84 -33.98
N PHE A 28 -45.20 -5.73 -35.11
CA PHE A 28 -45.33 -6.66 -36.22
C PHE A 28 -44.10 -7.57 -36.25
N GLY A 29 -44.33 -8.89 -36.20
CA GLY A 29 -43.27 -9.89 -36.17
C GLY A 29 -42.57 -10.02 -37.53
N LEU A 30 -41.32 -9.57 -37.60
CA LEU A 30 -40.36 -10.01 -38.61
C LEU A 30 -39.43 -11.07 -37.98
N PRO A 31 -38.93 -12.07 -38.73
CA PRO A 31 -37.90 -12.96 -38.24
C PRO A 31 -36.68 -12.14 -37.80
N GLY A 32 -36.23 -12.32 -36.57
CA GLY A 32 -35.18 -11.49 -36.00
C GLY A 32 -33.86 -11.65 -36.75
N ALA A 33 -33.42 -10.59 -37.42
CA ALA A 33 -32.01 -10.46 -37.78
C ALA A 33 -31.21 -10.47 -36.47
N LEU A 34 -30.34 -11.47 -36.27
CA LEU A 34 -29.44 -11.48 -35.13
C LEU A 34 -28.64 -10.17 -35.14
N ARG A 35 -28.61 -9.47 -34.01
CA ARG A 35 -27.60 -8.43 -33.80
C ARG A 35 -26.24 -9.10 -33.92
N ALA A 36 -25.46 -8.73 -34.92
CA ALA A 36 -24.10 -9.26 -35.12
C ALA A 36 -23.14 -8.89 -33.98
N GLN A 37 -23.55 -7.94 -33.14
CA GLN A 37 -22.76 -7.29 -32.11
C GLN A 37 -23.62 -7.13 -30.83
N GLU A 38 -23.06 -7.48 -29.69
CA GLU A 38 -23.65 -7.31 -28.36
C GLU A 38 -22.98 -6.15 -27.62
N ILE A 39 -23.78 -5.39 -26.88
CA ILE A 39 -23.38 -4.13 -26.24
C ILE A 39 -23.45 -4.27 -24.72
N ILE A 40 -22.30 -4.23 -24.04
CA ILE A 40 -22.17 -4.40 -22.60
C ILE A 40 -21.64 -3.10 -21.97
N PRO A 41 -22.51 -2.26 -21.37
CA PRO A 41 -22.09 -1.02 -20.74
C PRO A 41 -21.41 -1.25 -19.38
N TYR A 42 -20.47 -0.38 -19.02
CA TYR A 42 -19.84 -0.32 -17.69
C TYR A 42 -19.49 1.14 -17.32
N GLY A 43 -19.38 1.43 -16.02
CA GLY A 43 -18.98 2.75 -15.53
C GLY A 43 -19.86 3.91 -16.00
N ASP A 44 -19.21 5.03 -16.31
CA ASP A 44 -19.81 6.19 -16.97
C ASP A 44 -19.19 6.32 -18.37
N GLY A 45 -20.01 6.19 -19.42
CA GLY A 45 -19.57 6.20 -20.82
C GLY A 45 -18.64 5.05 -21.25
N GLY A 46 -18.53 3.97 -20.49
CA GLY A 46 -17.76 2.78 -20.85
C GLY A 46 -18.61 1.73 -21.56
N GLN A 47 -18.07 1.09 -22.61
CA GLN A 47 -18.79 0.12 -23.43
C GLN A 47 -17.87 -1.01 -23.92
N ILE A 48 -18.33 -2.25 -23.85
CA ILE A 48 -17.71 -3.41 -24.52
C ILE A 48 -18.63 -3.83 -25.65
N GLU A 49 -18.06 -4.00 -26.84
CA GLU A 49 -18.75 -4.41 -28.05
C GLU A 49 -18.28 -5.78 -28.49
N TYR A 50 -19.07 -6.82 -28.23
CA TYR A 50 -18.71 -8.20 -28.56
C TYR A 50 -19.30 -8.60 -29.91
N ASN A 51 -18.47 -9.00 -30.87
CA ASN A 51 -18.91 -9.44 -32.19
C ASN A 51 -19.19 -10.95 -32.20
N LEU A 52 -20.46 -11.34 -32.38
CA LEU A 52 -20.89 -12.74 -32.38
C LEU A 52 -20.45 -13.53 -33.62
N GLN A 53 -20.13 -12.85 -34.72
CA GLN A 53 -19.65 -13.50 -35.94
C GLN A 53 -18.16 -13.86 -35.85
N THR A 54 -17.34 -12.94 -35.33
CA THR A 54 -15.88 -13.13 -35.22
C THR A 54 -15.43 -13.74 -33.89
N GLY A 55 -16.16 -13.54 -32.80
CA GLY A 55 -15.69 -13.88 -31.45
C GLY A 55 -14.60 -12.96 -30.91
N THR A 56 -14.47 -11.76 -31.49
CA THR A 56 -13.64 -10.66 -30.97
C THR A 56 -14.50 -9.62 -30.26
N TYR A 57 -13.88 -8.80 -29.40
CA TYR A 57 -14.53 -7.65 -28.77
C TYR A 57 -13.68 -6.39 -28.83
N THR A 58 -14.36 -5.25 -28.82
CA THR A 58 -13.75 -3.91 -28.70
C THR A 58 -14.19 -3.30 -27.37
N VAL A 59 -13.33 -2.49 -26.75
CA VAL A 59 -13.60 -1.78 -25.49
C VAL A 59 -13.43 -0.29 -25.74
N LEU A 60 -14.46 0.48 -25.39
CA LEU A 60 -14.57 1.91 -25.64
C LEU A 60 -14.82 2.69 -24.35
N GLN A 61 -14.29 3.91 -24.29
CA GLN A 61 -14.56 4.89 -23.25
C GLN A 61 -14.89 6.23 -23.93
N GLN A 62 -16.10 6.77 -23.69
CA GLN A 62 -16.62 7.97 -24.36
C GLN A 62 -16.52 7.86 -25.90
N ASP A 63 -17.12 6.79 -26.45
CA ASP A 63 -17.14 6.44 -27.89
C ASP A 63 -15.76 6.24 -28.56
N LYS A 64 -14.67 6.24 -27.79
CA LYS A 64 -13.31 6.00 -28.28
C LYS A 64 -12.86 4.60 -27.88
N ALA A 65 -12.61 3.75 -28.87
CA ALA A 65 -11.98 2.46 -28.66
C ALA A 65 -10.56 2.62 -28.11
N TYR A 66 -10.24 1.85 -27.06
CA TYR A 66 -8.91 1.82 -26.43
C TYR A 66 -8.35 0.38 -26.32
N ILE A 67 -9.15 -0.64 -26.61
CA ILE A 67 -8.71 -1.99 -26.98
C ILE A 67 -9.60 -2.43 -28.15
N THR A 68 -9.04 -2.87 -29.29
CA THR A 68 -9.81 -3.49 -30.38
C THR A 68 -9.41 -4.96 -30.58
N ASP A 69 -10.25 -5.70 -31.30
CA ASP A 69 -9.98 -7.06 -31.78
C ASP A 69 -9.56 -8.07 -30.69
N ALA A 70 -9.96 -7.79 -29.45
CA ALA A 70 -9.62 -8.59 -28.29
C ALA A 70 -10.32 -9.96 -28.36
N ARG A 71 -9.61 -11.01 -27.98
CA ARG A 71 -10.11 -12.39 -27.98
C ARG A 71 -9.62 -13.15 -26.76
N ALA A 72 -10.28 -14.27 -26.46
CA ALA A 72 -9.77 -15.22 -25.49
C ALA A 72 -8.89 -16.28 -26.19
N VAL A 73 -7.83 -16.72 -25.50
CA VAL A 73 -6.91 -17.79 -25.92
C VAL A 73 -6.64 -18.68 -24.71
N VAL A 74 -6.87 -19.98 -24.84
CA VAL A 74 -6.60 -20.98 -23.78
C VAL A 74 -5.96 -22.22 -24.41
N TYR A 75 -5.22 -23.01 -23.63
CA TYR A 75 -4.79 -24.33 -24.07
C TYR A 75 -5.65 -25.43 -23.45
N ASN A 76 -6.08 -26.40 -24.25
CA ASN A 76 -6.60 -27.68 -23.79
C ASN A 76 -5.49 -28.74 -23.96
N GLY A 77 -4.80 -29.08 -22.87
CA GLY A 77 -3.55 -29.82 -22.93
C GLY A 77 -2.50 -29.02 -23.71
N THR A 78 -2.13 -29.48 -24.90
CA THR A 78 -1.21 -28.79 -25.82
C THR A 78 -1.91 -28.11 -27.01
N THR A 79 -3.24 -28.21 -27.14
CA THR A 79 -4.01 -27.65 -28.26
C THR A 79 -4.49 -26.24 -27.92
N GLU A 80 -4.12 -25.24 -28.73
CA GLU A 80 -4.65 -23.88 -28.61
C GLU A 80 -6.14 -23.83 -29.00
N VAL A 81 -6.93 -23.13 -28.20
CA VAL A 81 -8.36 -22.89 -28.39
C VAL A 81 -8.61 -21.38 -28.26
N THR A 82 -9.24 -20.77 -29.26
CA THR A 82 -9.48 -19.31 -29.31
C THR A 82 -10.95 -18.98 -29.50
N SER A 83 -11.42 -17.86 -28.95
CA SER A 83 -12.82 -17.42 -29.17
C SER A 83 -13.15 -17.17 -30.65
N THR A 84 -12.13 -16.93 -31.47
CA THR A 84 -12.20 -16.81 -32.93
C THR A 84 -12.43 -18.12 -33.67
N ALA A 85 -12.17 -19.29 -33.07
CA ALA A 85 -12.29 -20.60 -33.74
C ALA A 85 -13.73 -21.16 -33.84
N TYR A 86 -14.67 -20.56 -33.11
CA TYR A 86 -16.03 -21.10 -32.95
C TYR A 86 -17.01 -20.64 -34.03
N THR A 87 -17.98 -21.51 -34.37
CA THR A 87 -19.01 -21.25 -35.38
C THR A 87 -20.36 -20.84 -34.79
N SER A 88 -20.62 -21.17 -33.52
CA SER A 88 -21.83 -20.77 -32.79
C SER A 88 -21.45 -19.97 -31.54
N ARG A 89 -22.13 -18.83 -31.32
CA ARG A 89 -22.00 -17.98 -30.14
C ARG A 89 -23.38 -17.53 -29.68
N THR A 90 -23.69 -17.74 -28.40
CA THR A 90 -24.97 -17.37 -27.78
C THR A 90 -24.73 -16.59 -26.50
N ILE A 91 -25.73 -15.83 -26.04
CA ILE A 91 -25.59 -14.89 -24.92
C ILE A 91 -26.58 -15.25 -23.83
N GLU A 92 -26.09 -15.28 -22.59
CA GLU A 92 -26.90 -15.29 -21.37
C GLU A 92 -26.58 -14.03 -20.56
N ARG A 93 -27.62 -13.38 -20.02
CA ARG A 93 -27.49 -12.24 -19.10
C ARG A 93 -28.19 -12.56 -17.79
N SER A 94 -27.54 -12.22 -16.68
CA SER A 94 -28.12 -12.25 -15.34
C SER A 94 -27.72 -10.99 -14.57
N ASP A 95 -28.67 -10.43 -13.81
CA ASP A 95 -28.34 -9.42 -12.81
C ASP A 95 -27.66 -10.12 -11.62
N ILE A 96 -26.66 -9.45 -11.03
CA ILE A 96 -25.86 -9.99 -9.93
C ILE A 96 -25.79 -9.01 -8.76
N HIS A 97 -25.59 -9.57 -7.56
CA HIS A 97 -25.30 -8.83 -6.36
C HIS A 97 -24.25 -9.59 -5.54
N ASP A 98 -23.01 -9.15 -5.59
CA ASP A 98 -21.86 -9.75 -4.89
C ASP A 98 -21.02 -8.69 -4.15
N ALA A 99 -19.80 -9.02 -3.73
CA ALA A 99 -18.90 -8.11 -3.01
C ALA A 99 -18.57 -6.81 -3.77
N PHE A 100 -18.65 -6.80 -5.10
CA PHE A 100 -18.46 -5.60 -5.92
C PHE A 100 -19.72 -4.71 -5.99
N GLY A 101 -20.87 -5.22 -5.54
CA GLY A 101 -22.15 -4.54 -5.50
C GLY A 101 -23.17 -5.11 -6.49
N ALA A 102 -24.16 -4.30 -6.86
CA ALA A 102 -25.13 -4.65 -7.90
C ALA A 102 -24.55 -4.43 -9.31
N GLY A 103 -24.81 -5.36 -10.22
CA GLY A 103 -24.24 -5.36 -11.57
C GLY A 103 -24.92 -6.34 -12.52
N GLN A 104 -24.31 -6.55 -13.70
CA GLN A 104 -24.68 -7.61 -14.63
C GLN A 104 -23.51 -8.57 -14.87
N LYS A 105 -23.86 -9.86 -15.00
CA LYS A 105 -23.02 -10.92 -15.54
C LYS A 105 -23.51 -11.27 -16.94
N ILE A 106 -22.61 -11.22 -17.90
CA ILE A 106 -22.87 -11.54 -19.30
C ILE A 106 -21.98 -12.72 -19.68
N VAL A 107 -22.59 -13.85 -20.02
CA VAL A 107 -21.89 -15.06 -20.47
C VAL A 107 -22.09 -15.19 -21.98
N ILE A 108 -20.99 -15.10 -22.73
CA ILE A 108 -20.96 -15.55 -24.11
C ILE A 108 -20.59 -17.03 -24.09
N ASN A 109 -21.50 -17.89 -24.57
CA ASN A 109 -21.28 -19.33 -24.73
C ASN A 109 -20.86 -19.62 -26.17
N LEU A 110 -19.70 -20.23 -26.36
CA LEU A 110 -19.12 -20.57 -27.66
C LEU A 110 -19.01 -22.08 -27.81
N SER A 111 -19.56 -22.62 -28.91
CA SER A 111 -19.64 -24.06 -29.19
C SER A 111 -19.30 -24.35 -30.66
N GLY A 112 -18.63 -25.46 -30.94
CA GLY A 112 -18.14 -25.79 -32.29
C GLY A 112 -17.76 -27.26 -32.45
N ALA A 113 -17.92 -27.80 -33.66
CA ALA A 113 -17.67 -29.22 -33.93
C ALA A 113 -16.18 -29.57 -33.73
N GLY A 114 -15.91 -30.58 -32.89
CA GLY A 114 -14.55 -31.02 -32.57
C GLY A 114 -13.80 -30.15 -31.55
N LEU A 115 -14.42 -29.10 -31.01
CA LEU A 115 -13.86 -28.25 -29.96
C LEU A 115 -14.52 -28.55 -28.60
N PRO A 116 -13.81 -28.37 -27.47
CA PRO A 116 -14.45 -28.17 -26.17
C PRO A 116 -15.26 -26.86 -26.18
N ASP A 117 -16.24 -26.70 -25.31
CA ASP A 117 -16.98 -25.45 -25.18
C ASP A 117 -16.11 -24.38 -24.48
N LEU A 118 -16.27 -23.12 -24.88
CA LEU A 118 -15.62 -21.97 -24.26
C LEU A 118 -16.69 -20.98 -23.77
N GLN A 119 -16.51 -20.40 -22.59
CA GLN A 119 -17.33 -19.29 -22.12
C GLN A 119 -16.46 -18.07 -21.85
N GLN A 120 -16.73 -16.95 -22.53
CA GLN A 120 -16.20 -15.65 -22.13
C GLN A 120 -17.22 -14.96 -21.23
N VAL A 121 -16.81 -14.56 -20.03
CA VAL A 121 -17.72 -14.02 -19.02
C VAL A 121 -17.27 -12.64 -18.60
N PHE A 122 -18.18 -11.67 -18.75
CA PHE A 122 -17.99 -10.27 -18.39
C PHE A 122 -18.84 -9.92 -17.18
N TYR A 123 -18.27 -9.13 -16.26
CA TYR A 123 -18.95 -8.60 -15.07
C TYR A 123 -18.85 -7.07 -15.08
N THR A 124 -19.98 -6.39 -15.01
CA THR A 124 -20.04 -4.92 -14.95
C THR A 124 -20.88 -4.48 -13.76
N TYR A 125 -20.48 -3.41 -13.08
CA TYR A 125 -21.07 -2.97 -11.81
C TYR A 125 -21.42 -1.48 -11.85
N GLY A 126 -22.53 -1.10 -11.20
CA GLY A 126 -23.06 0.27 -11.25
C GLY A 126 -22.04 1.31 -10.78
N GLY A 127 -21.66 2.23 -11.67
CA GLY A 127 -20.72 3.32 -11.37
C GLY A 127 -19.24 2.90 -11.19
N LYS A 128 -18.86 1.65 -11.47
CA LYS A 128 -17.45 1.23 -11.47
C LYS A 128 -16.79 1.55 -12.82
N PRO A 129 -15.69 2.33 -12.87
CA PRO A 129 -15.00 2.71 -14.12
C PRO A 129 -14.15 1.57 -14.73
N TYR A 130 -14.53 0.32 -14.45
CA TYR A 130 -13.86 -0.89 -14.88
C TYR A 130 -14.89 -2.01 -15.04
N PHE A 131 -14.49 -3.05 -15.77
CA PHE A 131 -15.20 -4.33 -15.80
C PHE A 131 -14.24 -5.45 -15.38
N LEU A 132 -14.80 -6.62 -15.08
CA LEU A 132 -14.03 -7.84 -14.86
C LEU A 132 -14.32 -8.84 -15.98
N ILE A 133 -13.32 -9.61 -16.41
CA ILE A 133 -13.45 -10.65 -17.44
C ILE A 133 -12.71 -11.94 -17.04
N GLU A 134 -13.34 -13.08 -17.28
CA GLU A 134 -12.76 -14.42 -17.09
C GLU A 134 -13.17 -15.33 -18.26
N VAL A 135 -12.44 -16.44 -18.46
CA VAL A 135 -12.77 -17.45 -19.48
C VAL A 135 -12.82 -18.85 -18.86
N TYR A 136 -13.87 -19.60 -19.19
CA TYR A 136 -13.98 -21.03 -18.86
C TYR A 136 -13.76 -21.88 -20.10
N LEU A 137 -13.02 -22.97 -19.93
CA LEU A 137 -12.91 -24.09 -20.87
C LEU A 137 -13.76 -25.25 -20.30
N ARG A 138 -14.62 -25.89 -21.11
CA ARG A 138 -15.56 -26.93 -20.64
C ARG A 138 -15.62 -28.15 -21.54
N GLY A 139 -15.88 -29.31 -20.95
CA GLY A 139 -16.05 -30.57 -21.67
C GLY A 139 -16.07 -31.78 -20.72
N THR A 140 -15.99 -33.00 -21.25
CA THR A 140 -15.97 -34.23 -20.43
C THR A 140 -14.70 -34.35 -19.60
N ALA A 141 -13.56 -34.01 -20.19
CA ALA A 141 -12.25 -33.92 -19.53
C ALA A 141 -11.42 -32.85 -20.26
N VAL A 142 -11.30 -31.68 -19.65
CA VAL A 142 -10.50 -30.55 -20.13
C VAL A 142 -9.39 -30.23 -19.13
N SER A 143 -8.27 -29.73 -19.63
CA SER A 143 -7.10 -29.43 -18.79
C SER A 143 -6.30 -28.25 -19.32
N SER A 144 -5.83 -27.36 -18.44
CA SER A 144 -5.08 -26.16 -18.84
C SER A 144 -4.08 -25.70 -17.79
N ASN A 145 -2.96 -25.15 -18.25
CA ASN A 145 -2.04 -24.32 -17.47
C ASN A 145 -1.76 -22.95 -18.15
N TYR A 146 -2.58 -22.56 -19.12
CA TYR A 146 -2.52 -21.24 -19.74
C TYR A 146 -3.93 -20.81 -20.17
N MET A 147 -4.45 -19.73 -19.56
CA MET A 147 -5.76 -19.18 -19.91
C MET A 147 -5.74 -17.64 -19.92
N ALA A 148 -5.92 -17.06 -21.11
CA ALA A 148 -5.94 -15.62 -21.35
C ALA A 148 -7.35 -15.15 -21.77
N PRO A 149 -8.11 -14.44 -20.90
CA PRO A 149 -9.39 -13.82 -21.27
C PRO A 149 -9.25 -12.65 -22.26
N LEU A 150 -8.07 -12.03 -22.28
CA LEU A 150 -7.75 -10.83 -23.04
C LEU A 150 -6.41 -11.01 -23.77
N VAL A 151 -6.49 -11.16 -25.09
CA VAL A 151 -5.38 -11.07 -26.05
C VAL A 151 -5.79 -10.10 -27.16
N SER A 152 -5.00 -9.06 -27.39
CA SER A 152 -5.20 -8.07 -28.46
C SER A 152 -3.84 -7.63 -29.05
N ALA A 153 -3.84 -7.22 -30.32
CA ALA A 153 -2.70 -6.57 -30.97
C ALA A 153 -2.84 -5.03 -31.03
N HIS A 154 -3.93 -4.48 -30.48
CA HIS A 154 -4.37 -3.09 -30.69
C HIS A 154 -4.97 -2.53 -29.39
N ALA A 155 -4.13 -1.89 -28.57
CA ALA A 155 -4.59 -1.22 -27.36
C ALA A 155 -3.87 0.12 -27.12
N SER A 156 -4.47 1.04 -26.35
CA SER A 156 -3.93 2.37 -26.13
C SER A 156 -4.39 3.00 -24.82
N SER A 157 -3.60 3.92 -24.25
CA SER A 157 -4.06 4.86 -23.22
C SER A 157 -4.81 6.07 -23.78
N GLY A 158 -4.86 6.23 -25.11
CA GLY A 158 -5.49 7.36 -25.80
C GLY A 158 -4.73 8.69 -25.71
N VAL A 159 -3.66 8.80 -24.92
CA VAL A 159 -2.93 10.05 -24.65
C VAL A 159 -1.43 9.88 -24.89
N THR A 160 -0.86 10.78 -25.70
CA THR A 160 0.57 10.87 -26.01
C THR A 160 1.28 11.83 -25.04
N GLY A 161 2.43 11.42 -24.50
CA GLY A 161 3.24 12.26 -23.62
C GLY A 161 4.47 11.55 -23.09
N ASP A 162 4.69 11.61 -21.78
CA ASP A 162 5.68 10.79 -21.08
C ASP A 162 5.08 9.40 -20.83
N ASN A 163 4.88 8.65 -21.92
CA ASN A 163 4.24 7.34 -21.89
C ASN A 163 5.12 6.28 -21.22
N ARG A 164 4.52 5.52 -20.31
CA ARG A 164 5.15 4.52 -19.45
C ARG A 164 4.36 3.22 -19.41
N VAL A 165 5.08 2.12 -19.27
CA VAL A 165 4.54 0.82 -18.87
C VAL A 165 5.19 0.35 -17.57
N LEU A 166 4.36 -0.07 -16.61
CA LEU A 166 4.81 -0.54 -15.30
C LEU A 166 5.14 -2.04 -15.30
N GLN A 167 6.29 -2.41 -14.73
CA GLN A 167 6.60 -3.77 -14.29
C GLN A 167 6.41 -3.88 -12.78
N VAL A 168 5.58 -4.83 -12.37
CA VAL A 168 5.31 -5.24 -10.98
C VAL A 168 5.94 -6.63 -10.75
N PRO A 169 6.73 -6.82 -9.67
CA PRO A 169 7.25 -8.13 -9.29
C PRO A 169 6.18 -8.99 -8.61
N PHE A 170 6.35 -10.30 -8.69
CA PHE A 170 5.46 -11.28 -8.05
C PHE A 170 5.60 -11.25 -6.52
N ASP A 171 6.81 -11.02 -6.01
CA ASP A 171 7.14 -10.98 -4.59
C ASP A 171 7.93 -9.70 -4.22
N ASN A 172 8.67 -9.73 -3.10
CA ASN A 172 9.59 -8.67 -2.66
C ASN A 172 11.02 -9.20 -2.44
N ASP A 173 11.37 -10.28 -3.13
CA ASP A 173 12.56 -11.11 -2.88
C ASP A 173 13.73 -10.80 -3.83
N THR A 174 14.93 -11.31 -3.53
CA THR A 174 16.18 -11.14 -4.28
C THR A 174 16.49 -9.69 -4.66
N PHE A 175 16.14 -8.74 -3.78
CA PHE A 175 16.24 -7.29 -4.01
C PHE A 175 15.54 -6.79 -5.30
N ILE A 176 14.48 -7.47 -5.74
CA ILE A 176 13.71 -7.10 -6.94
C ILE A 176 13.10 -5.69 -6.81
N ARG A 177 12.93 -5.01 -7.95
CA ARG A 177 12.47 -3.62 -8.07
C ARG A 177 11.30 -3.52 -9.04
N TYR A 178 10.41 -2.57 -8.80
CA TYR A 178 9.38 -2.13 -9.75
C TYR A 178 10.01 -1.24 -10.82
N ARG A 179 9.51 -1.30 -12.06
CA ARG A 179 10.09 -0.55 -13.20
C ARG A 179 9.06 0.23 -14.02
N SER A 180 9.18 1.55 -14.09
CA SER A 180 8.39 2.42 -14.99
C SER A 180 9.12 2.69 -16.31
N ARG A 181 8.93 1.79 -17.28
CA ARG A 181 9.73 1.77 -18.52
C ARG A 181 9.19 2.79 -19.52
N SER A 182 10.07 3.64 -20.05
CA SER A 182 9.72 4.60 -21.10
C SER A 182 9.23 3.90 -22.36
N MET A 183 8.11 4.39 -22.92
CA MET A 183 7.59 3.99 -24.23
C MET A 183 8.05 4.93 -25.35
N SER A 184 9.06 5.78 -25.12
CA SER A 184 9.69 6.63 -26.15
C SER A 184 10.28 5.85 -27.35
N SER A 185 10.43 4.53 -27.20
CA SER A 185 10.75 3.55 -28.23
C SER A 185 10.00 2.26 -27.93
N THR A 186 9.97 1.30 -28.86
CA THR A 186 9.31 0.00 -28.64
C THR A 186 9.87 -0.72 -27.41
N VAL A 187 8.98 -1.06 -26.47
CA VAL A 187 9.30 -1.80 -25.26
C VAL A 187 8.37 -3.00 -25.11
N THR A 188 8.95 -4.19 -24.93
CA THR A 188 8.25 -5.40 -24.46
C THR A 188 8.41 -5.52 -22.96
N ASN A 189 7.30 -5.68 -22.24
CA ASN A 189 7.22 -5.77 -20.79
C ASN A 189 6.34 -6.97 -20.38
N VAL A 190 6.74 -7.66 -19.31
CA VAL A 190 5.93 -8.71 -18.65
C VAL A 190 5.86 -8.36 -17.18
N SER A 191 4.63 -8.15 -16.69
CA SER A 191 4.34 -7.76 -15.32
C SER A 191 3.63 -8.89 -14.58
N SER A 192 3.89 -9.02 -13.28
CA SER A 192 3.24 -10.01 -12.43
C SER A 192 1.95 -9.43 -11.88
N GLU A 193 0.87 -10.20 -11.98
CA GLU A 193 -0.50 -9.86 -11.60
C GLU A 193 -1.12 -8.63 -12.28
N VAL A 194 -0.48 -7.46 -12.28
CA VAL A 194 -1.01 -6.18 -12.81
C VAL A 194 0.02 -5.39 -13.60
N THR A 195 -0.43 -4.63 -14.61
CA THR A 195 0.33 -3.56 -15.26
C THR A 195 -0.50 -2.28 -15.35
N ALA A 196 0.20 -1.16 -15.53
CA ALA A 196 -0.38 0.13 -15.91
C ALA A 196 0.35 0.68 -17.13
N CYS A 197 -0.39 1.06 -18.17
CA CYS A 197 0.11 1.76 -19.36
C CYS A 197 -0.46 3.18 -19.37
N TYR A 198 0.37 4.18 -19.07
CA TYR A 198 -0.07 5.54 -18.76
C TYR A 198 0.81 6.62 -19.38
N ASP A 199 0.29 7.82 -19.56
CA ASP A 199 1.10 9.04 -19.70
C ASP A 199 1.30 9.67 -18.32
N ASN A 200 2.54 9.92 -17.92
CA ASN A 200 2.81 10.54 -16.62
C ASN A 200 2.34 12.00 -16.57
N VAL A 201 2.30 12.74 -17.69
CA VAL A 201 1.95 14.18 -17.69
C VAL A 201 0.47 14.39 -17.40
N SER A 202 -0.44 13.84 -18.21
CA SER A 202 -1.89 13.87 -18.00
C SER A 202 -2.35 12.99 -16.84
N ARG A 203 -1.54 11.98 -16.47
CA ARG A 203 -1.88 10.83 -15.63
C ARG A 203 -2.92 9.86 -16.23
N THR A 204 -3.39 10.06 -17.46
CA THR A 204 -4.34 9.10 -18.06
C THR A 204 -3.67 7.75 -18.32
N GLY A 205 -4.32 6.64 -17.93
CA GLY A 205 -3.72 5.31 -18.03
C GLY A 205 -4.69 4.13 -17.95
N LEU A 206 -4.33 3.09 -18.69
CA LEU A 206 -4.98 1.78 -18.74
C LEU A 206 -4.39 0.87 -17.65
N VAL A 207 -5.25 0.35 -16.77
CA VAL A 207 -4.85 -0.59 -15.69
C VAL A 207 -5.50 -1.95 -15.95
N ILE A 208 -4.69 -3.00 -15.95
CA ILE A 208 -5.10 -4.37 -16.26
C ILE A 208 -4.38 -5.34 -15.32
N GLY A 209 -5.11 -6.26 -14.68
CA GLY A 209 -4.51 -7.31 -13.85
C GLY A 209 -5.50 -8.29 -13.22
N SER A 210 -5.01 -9.34 -12.59
CA SER A 210 -5.81 -10.34 -11.84
C SER A 210 -6.48 -9.76 -10.59
N VAL A 211 -7.60 -10.35 -10.18
CA VAL A 211 -8.20 -10.15 -8.85
C VAL A 211 -8.42 -11.47 -8.09
N GLU A 212 -7.83 -12.57 -8.57
CA GLU A 212 -7.96 -13.92 -8.00
C GLU A 212 -6.62 -14.65 -8.08
N HIS A 213 -6.21 -15.31 -7.00
CA HIS A 213 -4.84 -15.83 -6.82
C HIS A 213 -4.78 -17.23 -6.17
N THR A 214 -5.93 -17.92 -6.04
CA THR A 214 -6.03 -19.25 -5.41
C THR A 214 -5.30 -20.37 -6.17
N ASP A 215 -5.29 -20.29 -7.50
CA ASP A 215 -4.86 -21.39 -8.37
C ASP A 215 -3.78 -20.96 -9.39
N TRP A 216 -3.77 -19.67 -9.74
CA TRP A 216 -2.99 -19.11 -10.84
C TRP A 216 -1.99 -18.07 -10.35
N LYS A 217 -0.77 -18.12 -10.91
CA LYS A 217 0.10 -16.94 -11.04
C LYS A 217 -0.26 -16.23 -12.34
N THR A 218 -0.42 -14.91 -12.32
CA THR A 218 -0.92 -14.14 -13.46
C THR A 218 0.19 -13.30 -14.09
N GLY A 219 0.22 -13.27 -15.42
CA GLY A 219 1.06 -12.38 -16.19
C GLY A 219 0.24 -11.37 -16.98
N VAL A 220 0.76 -10.15 -17.11
CA VAL A 220 0.31 -9.19 -18.13
C VAL A 220 1.49 -8.77 -19.00
N ARG A 221 1.41 -9.11 -20.29
CA ARG A 221 2.42 -8.87 -21.31
C ARG A 221 1.95 -7.78 -22.24
N THR A 222 2.85 -6.86 -22.52
CA THR A 222 2.58 -5.67 -23.33
C THR A 222 3.79 -5.36 -24.20
N THR A 223 3.60 -5.15 -25.50
CA THR A 223 4.63 -4.62 -26.40
C THR A 223 4.08 -3.39 -27.10
N GLY A 224 4.82 -2.28 -27.13
CA GLY A 224 4.33 -1.03 -27.71
C GLY A 224 5.29 0.16 -27.65
N ALA A 225 4.87 1.28 -28.23
CA ALA A 225 5.60 2.55 -28.30
C ALA A 225 4.62 3.74 -28.30
N GLY A 226 5.06 4.88 -27.75
CA GLY A 226 4.19 6.04 -27.51
C GLY A 226 2.97 5.65 -26.68
N SER A 227 1.78 6.01 -27.15
CA SER A 227 0.51 5.62 -26.53
C SER A 227 -0.05 4.29 -27.03
N GLN A 228 0.63 3.56 -27.93
CA GLN A 228 0.10 2.39 -28.64
C GLN A 228 0.77 1.09 -28.21
N LEU A 229 -0.05 0.04 -28.04
CA LEU A 229 0.37 -1.34 -27.82
C LEU A 229 0.07 -2.17 -29.07
N THR A 230 1.11 -2.82 -29.60
CA THR A 230 1.05 -3.84 -30.66
C THR A 230 0.81 -5.24 -30.10
N GLU A 231 0.85 -5.40 -28.78
CA GLU A 231 0.55 -6.63 -28.04
C GLU A 231 0.01 -6.25 -26.66
N LEU A 232 -1.10 -6.86 -26.26
CA LEU A 232 -1.66 -6.84 -24.91
C LEU A 232 -2.25 -8.22 -24.59
N THR A 233 -1.65 -8.92 -23.64
CA THR A 233 -2.02 -10.29 -23.25
C THR A 233 -2.06 -10.41 -21.73
N ALA A 234 -3.22 -10.68 -21.14
CA ALA A 234 -3.38 -10.96 -19.71
C ALA A 234 -3.79 -12.42 -19.52
N TRP A 235 -3.00 -13.21 -18.77
CA TRP A 235 -3.19 -14.66 -18.67
C TRP A 235 -2.86 -15.22 -17.27
N GLY A 236 -3.66 -16.21 -16.84
CA GLY A 236 -3.26 -17.12 -15.77
C GLY A 236 -2.33 -18.20 -16.33
N GLY A 237 -1.26 -18.52 -15.58
CA GLY A 237 -0.22 -19.46 -15.98
C GLY A 237 1.13 -18.79 -16.23
N TYR A 238 1.47 -17.74 -15.49
CA TYR A 238 2.78 -17.09 -15.60
C TYR A 238 3.79 -17.75 -14.65
N THR A 239 4.85 -18.30 -15.24
CA THR A 239 6.01 -18.85 -14.52
C THR A 239 7.29 -18.34 -15.13
N ASP A 240 8.20 -17.87 -14.28
CA ASP A 240 9.47 -17.24 -14.63
C ASP A 240 10.47 -17.47 -13.49
N LYS A 241 11.67 -17.93 -13.83
CA LYS A 241 12.69 -18.28 -12.84
C LYS A 241 13.13 -17.07 -12.00
N ASP A 242 13.19 -15.89 -12.60
CA ASP A 242 13.78 -14.70 -11.98
C ASP A 242 12.70 -13.74 -11.44
N ILE A 243 11.43 -13.95 -11.81
CA ILE A 243 10.29 -13.14 -11.34
C ILE A 243 9.34 -13.92 -10.41
N THR A 244 8.89 -15.13 -10.76
CA THR A 244 7.94 -15.94 -9.95
C THR A 244 8.60 -17.12 -9.22
N ARG A 245 9.92 -17.25 -9.39
CA ARG A 245 10.85 -18.24 -8.79
C ARG A 245 10.72 -19.67 -9.31
N ASP A 246 9.94 -19.90 -10.37
CA ASP A 246 9.60 -21.24 -10.84
C ASP A 246 10.64 -21.85 -11.80
N GLY A 247 10.98 -23.13 -11.56
CA GLY A 247 11.86 -23.90 -12.44
C GLY A 247 11.16 -24.64 -13.58
N ILE A 248 9.83 -24.65 -13.58
CA ILE A 248 8.93 -25.35 -14.52
C ILE A 248 7.77 -24.46 -14.95
N ALA A 249 6.98 -24.90 -15.92
CA ALA A 249 5.73 -24.26 -16.29
C ALA A 249 4.68 -24.42 -15.17
N HIS A 250 3.65 -23.56 -15.19
CA HIS A 250 2.54 -23.62 -14.24
C HIS A 250 1.85 -25.00 -14.25
N GLY A 251 1.42 -25.46 -13.08
CA GLY A 251 0.76 -26.75 -12.93
C GLY A 251 -0.61 -26.84 -13.62
N THR A 252 -0.91 -28.00 -14.20
CA THR A 252 -2.12 -28.18 -15.02
C THR A 252 -3.37 -28.44 -14.17
N LEU A 253 -4.30 -27.49 -14.17
CA LEU A 253 -5.66 -27.68 -13.67
C LEU A 253 -6.45 -28.57 -14.64
N SER A 254 -7.35 -29.43 -14.13
CA SER A 254 -8.18 -30.30 -14.97
C SER A 254 -9.51 -30.67 -14.33
N GLY A 255 -10.51 -31.01 -15.16
CA GLY A 255 -11.85 -31.39 -14.72
C GLY A 255 -12.86 -31.33 -15.87
N THR A 256 -14.16 -31.18 -15.54
CA THR A 256 -15.22 -30.90 -16.53
C THR A 256 -15.29 -29.42 -16.92
N ALA A 257 -14.69 -28.56 -16.11
CA ALA A 257 -14.45 -27.15 -16.42
C ALA A 257 -13.10 -26.71 -15.81
N VAL A 258 -12.36 -25.88 -16.54
CA VAL A 258 -11.23 -25.10 -16.00
C VAL A 258 -11.56 -23.62 -16.20
N LYS A 259 -11.16 -22.78 -15.24
CA LYS A 259 -11.44 -21.34 -15.22
C LYS A 259 -10.12 -20.57 -15.16
N SER A 260 -9.97 -19.52 -15.95
CA SER A 260 -8.88 -18.53 -15.79
C SER A 260 -8.98 -17.80 -14.44
N PRO A 261 -7.94 -17.07 -14.00
CA PRO A 261 -8.16 -16.02 -13.01
C PRO A 261 -9.00 -14.91 -13.66
N ARG A 262 -9.77 -14.20 -12.84
CA ARG A 262 -10.55 -13.04 -13.26
C ARG A 262 -9.66 -11.81 -13.41
N MET A 263 -9.75 -11.14 -14.56
CA MET A 263 -8.99 -9.94 -14.89
C MET A 263 -9.84 -8.69 -14.72
N PHE A 264 -9.32 -7.70 -14.00
CA PHE A 264 -9.77 -6.31 -13.96
C PHE A 264 -9.25 -5.56 -15.20
N VAL A 265 -10.11 -4.74 -15.83
CA VAL A 265 -9.74 -3.87 -16.97
C VAL A 265 -10.45 -2.51 -16.83
N GLY A 266 -9.70 -1.42 -16.87
CA GLY A 266 -10.27 -0.06 -16.89
C GLY A 266 -9.30 1.01 -17.39
N LEU A 267 -9.84 2.06 -18.04
CA LEU A 267 -9.10 3.24 -18.48
C LEU A 267 -9.43 4.42 -17.55
N PHE A 268 -8.41 4.98 -16.90
CA PHE A 268 -8.56 5.97 -15.84
C PHE A 268 -7.95 7.32 -16.24
N ALA A 269 -8.59 8.42 -15.84
CA ALA A 269 -8.04 9.76 -15.99
C ALA A 269 -6.78 9.99 -15.12
N ASP A 270 -6.64 9.23 -14.03
CA ASP A 270 -5.43 9.15 -13.21
C ASP A 270 -5.10 7.66 -12.95
N TRP A 271 -3.98 7.18 -13.49
CA TRP A 271 -3.49 5.80 -13.35
C TRP A 271 -3.30 5.40 -11.87
N ARG A 272 -3.05 6.38 -10.99
CA ARG A 272 -2.93 6.15 -9.55
C ARG A 272 -4.28 5.82 -8.93
N THR A 273 -5.35 6.51 -9.36
CA THR A 273 -6.73 6.15 -8.99
C THR A 273 -7.14 4.78 -9.57
N GLY A 274 -6.62 4.42 -10.75
CA GLY A 274 -6.80 3.08 -11.33
C GLY A 274 -6.18 1.97 -10.49
N LEU A 275 -4.95 2.16 -10.01
CA LEU A 275 -4.30 1.22 -9.11
C LEU A 275 -4.95 1.19 -7.71
N ASP A 276 -5.45 2.34 -7.21
CA ASP A 276 -6.27 2.40 -6.00
C ASP A 276 -7.58 1.58 -6.11
N GLU A 277 -8.29 1.64 -7.24
CA GLU A 277 -9.47 0.79 -7.47
C GLU A 277 -9.10 -0.69 -7.70
N TYR A 278 -7.95 -0.97 -8.32
CA TYR A 278 -7.42 -2.32 -8.47
C TYR A 278 -7.11 -2.98 -7.11
N GLY A 279 -6.45 -2.26 -6.19
CA GLY A 279 -6.17 -2.75 -4.83
C GLY A 279 -7.45 -3.05 -4.05
N LYS A 280 -8.49 -2.22 -4.19
CA LYS A 280 -9.82 -2.48 -3.60
C LYS A 280 -10.52 -3.67 -4.26
N ALA A 281 -10.44 -3.81 -5.59
CA ALA A 281 -11.04 -4.92 -6.32
C ALA A 281 -10.46 -6.27 -5.88
N ASN A 282 -9.16 -6.34 -5.62
CA ASN A 282 -8.50 -7.51 -5.04
C ASN A 282 -9.08 -7.87 -3.67
N ALA A 283 -9.21 -6.90 -2.76
CA ALA A 283 -9.79 -7.13 -1.42
C ALA A 283 -11.29 -7.51 -1.42
N LEU A 284 -12.01 -7.27 -2.53
CA LEU A 284 -13.41 -7.67 -2.70
C LEU A 284 -13.57 -9.05 -3.33
N ALA A 285 -12.74 -9.40 -4.33
CA ALA A 285 -12.74 -10.73 -4.94
C ALA A 285 -12.10 -11.79 -4.01
N GLU A 286 -11.02 -11.42 -3.31
CA GLU A 286 -10.32 -12.28 -2.36
C GLU A 286 -10.38 -11.71 -0.95
N PRO A 287 -11.54 -11.83 -0.26
CA PRO A 287 -11.67 -11.39 1.11
C PRO A 287 -10.71 -12.17 2.04
N ARG A 288 -10.44 -11.55 3.19
CA ARG A 288 -9.48 -12.02 4.18
C ARG A 288 -9.92 -13.33 4.83
N TYR A 289 -8.98 -14.25 4.92
CA TYR A 289 -9.05 -15.46 5.73
C TYR A 289 -8.60 -15.17 7.17
N ILE A 290 -7.59 -14.31 7.33
CA ILE A 290 -7.16 -13.82 8.65
C ILE A 290 -8.22 -12.90 9.28
N PHE A 291 -8.28 -12.92 10.61
CA PHE A 291 -9.20 -12.11 11.39
C PHE A 291 -9.03 -10.59 11.15
N HIS A 292 -10.07 -9.82 11.44
CA HIS A 292 -10.02 -8.37 11.28
C HIS A 292 -9.17 -7.71 12.37
N TRP A 293 -8.11 -7.01 11.96
CA TRP A 293 -7.31 -6.19 12.88
C TRP A 293 -8.06 -4.91 13.30
N ASP A 294 -8.54 -4.91 14.54
CA ASP A 294 -9.30 -3.82 15.17
C ASP A 294 -8.44 -2.84 16.00
N LYS A 295 -7.14 -3.12 16.15
CA LYS A 295 -6.20 -2.34 16.97
C LYS A 295 -5.52 -1.24 16.14
N PRO A 296 -4.94 -0.20 16.77
CA PRO A 296 -4.22 0.86 16.05
C PRO A 296 -3.02 0.36 15.24
N THR A 297 -2.54 1.20 14.31
CA THR A 297 -1.34 0.94 13.49
C THR A 297 -0.15 0.51 14.34
N PRO A 298 0.42 -0.69 14.11
CA PRO A 298 1.61 -1.15 14.82
C PRO A 298 2.81 -0.23 14.62
N PHE A 299 3.39 0.21 15.74
CA PHE A 299 4.74 0.78 15.80
C PHE A 299 5.65 -0.25 16.45
N GLY A 300 6.90 -0.36 16.03
CA GLY A 300 7.80 -1.34 16.63
C GLY A 300 9.27 -1.25 16.26
N TRP A 301 9.95 -2.34 16.56
CA TRP A 301 11.37 -2.60 16.35
C TRP A 301 11.58 -4.08 16.03
N ASN A 302 12.56 -4.39 15.18
CA ASN A 302 12.93 -5.75 14.79
C ASN A 302 14.46 -5.92 14.85
N SER A 303 14.93 -7.05 15.40
CA SER A 303 16.36 -7.24 15.70
C SER A 303 17.30 -7.41 14.50
N TRP A 304 16.76 -7.61 13.28
CA TRP A 304 17.56 -7.84 12.08
C TRP A 304 18.31 -6.60 11.58
N GLY A 305 17.87 -5.38 11.93
CA GLY A 305 18.50 -4.16 11.39
C GLY A 305 19.90 -3.86 11.89
N ALA A 306 20.30 -4.41 13.04
CA ALA A 306 21.62 -4.16 13.63
C ALA A 306 22.14 -5.26 14.58
N ILE A 307 21.27 -5.95 15.32
CA ILE A 307 21.71 -6.98 16.28
C ILE A 307 22.03 -8.30 15.58
N GLN A 308 21.17 -8.74 14.66
CA GLN A 308 21.39 -9.91 13.78
C GLN A 308 21.91 -11.13 14.56
N ASP A 309 23.09 -11.63 14.21
CA ASP A 309 23.70 -12.82 14.78
C ASP A 309 24.13 -12.68 16.25
N LYS A 310 24.17 -11.45 16.79
CA LYS A 310 24.55 -11.16 18.19
C LYS A 310 23.35 -11.13 19.15
N LEU A 311 22.19 -11.66 18.75
CA LEU A 311 21.00 -11.66 19.61
C LEU A 311 21.25 -12.44 20.92
N THR A 312 20.96 -11.79 22.05
CA THR A 312 21.05 -12.35 23.40
C THR A 312 19.83 -11.94 24.22
N LEU A 313 19.59 -12.58 25.35
CA LEU A 313 18.48 -12.19 26.23
C LEU A 313 18.69 -10.76 26.77
N ASP A 314 19.93 -10.39 27.06
CA ASP A 314 20.27 -9.13 27.70
C ASP A 314 20.15 -7.94 26.74
N ASN A 315 20.63 -8.05 25.48
CA ASN A 315 20.43 -6.98 24.52
C ASN A 315 18.97 -6.82 24.09
N ALA A 316 18.22 -7.91 23.91
CA ALA A 316 16.78 -7.87 23.67
C ALA A 316 16.02 -7.16 24.83
N LYS A 317 16.37 -7.47 26.09
CA LYS A 317 15.79 -6.81 27.27
C LYS A 317 16.20 -5.34 27.42
N ALA A 318 17.42 -4.99 27.03
CA ALA A 318 17.90 -3.60 27.02
C ALA A 318 17.16 -2.76 25.96
N VAL A 319 16.97 -3.28 24.74
CA VAL A 319 16.17 -2.64 23.68
C VAL A 319 14.73 -2.41 24.15
N ALA A 320 14.06 -3.44 24.69
CA ALA A 320 12.71 -3.27 25.25
C ALA A 320 12.66 -2.21 26.37
N SER A 321 13.73 -2.08 27.16
CA SER A 321 13.85 -1.05 28.19
C SER A 321 14.08 0.36 27.60
N PHE A 322 14.80 0.49 26.49
CA PHE A 322 14.95 1.75 25.76
C PHE A 322 13.60 2.28 25.25
N PHE A 323 12.79 1.42 24.61
CA PHE A 323 11.43 1.79 24.16
C PHE A 323 10.47 2.07 25.34
N ALA A 324 10.69 1.47 26.50
CA ALA A 324 9.93 1.76 27.70
C ALA A 324 10.29 3.10 28.38
N THR A 325 11.52 3.60 28.22
CA THR A 325 12.06 4.69 29.07
C THR A 325 12.68 5.87 28.33
N SER A 326 13.37 5.65 27.20
CA SER A 326 14.09 6.68 26.44
C SER A 326 13.28 7.28 25.30
N VAL A 327 12.30 6.55 24.77
CA VAL A 327 11.38 7.01 23.72
C VAL A 327 9.90 6.67 24.01
N PRO A 328 9.37 6.96 25.21
CA PRO A 328 8.03 6.53 25.62
C PRO A 328 6.88 7.04 24.73
N ALA A 329 7.09 8.12 23.96
CA ALA A 329 6.13 8.61 22.96
C ALA A 329 6.01 7.72 21.70
N TYR A 330 6.99 6.83 21.45
CA TYR A 330 6.98 5.87 20.34
C TYR A 330 6.02 4.71 20.62
N ARG A 331 4.73 5.03 20.73
CA ARG A 331 3.65 4.11 21.05
C ARG A 331 2.38 4.48 20.29
N ASN A 332 1.63 3.48 19.87
CA ASN A 332 0.28 3.63 19.35
C ASN A 332 -0.67 2.69 20.13
N GLY A 333 -1.88 3.16 20.43
CA GLY A 333 -2.76 2.45 21.38
C GLY A 333 -2.14 2.22 22.77
N GLY A 334 -1.13 3.00 23.16
CA GLY A 334 -0.37 2.83 24.41
C GLY A 334 0.75 1.78 24.37
N THR A 335 1.01 1.12 23.23
CA THR A 335 2.01 0.05 23.11
C THR A 335 2.90 0.18 21.86
N ALA A 336 3.95 -0.63 21.80
CA ALA A 336 4.78 -0.85 20.63
C ALA A 336 5.28 -2.30 20.62
N TYR A 337 5.64 -2.81 19.45
CA TYR A 337 6.06 -4.19 19.20
C TYR A 337 7.58 -4.32 19.22
N ILE A 338 8.12 -5.25 20.01
CA ILE A 338 9.56 -5.58 20.03
C ILE A 338 9.72 -7.01 19.50
N ASP A 339 10.21 -7.12 18.26
CA ASP A 339 10.23 -8.33 17.46
C ASP A 339 11.62 -8.98 17.45
N LEU A 340 11.70 -10.26 17.86
CA LEU A 340 12.92 -11.05 17.78
C LEU A 340 12.99 -11.73 16.42
N ASP A 341 13.88 -11.25 15.55
CA ASP A 341 14.07 -11.80 14.21
C ASP A 341 14.84 -13.15 14.25
N SER A 342 15.39 -13.56 13.11
CA SER A 342 16.29 -14.70 12.98
C SER A 342 17.39 -14.69 14.06
N TYR A 343 17.82 -15.90 14.45
CA TYR A 343 18.66 -16.19 15.61
C TYR A 343 17.99 -16.10 17.00
N TRP A 344 16.67 -15.93 17.10
CA TRP A 344 15.94 -16.11 18.37
C TRP A 344 16.17 -17.50 18.99
N ASP A 345 16.46 -18.51 18.17
CA ASP A 345 16.71 -19.89 18.59
C ASP A 345 17.99 -20.04 19.41
N LYS A 346 18.92 -19.08 19.36
CA LYS A 346 20.05 -18.96 20.32
C LYS A 346 19.59 -18.74 21.77
N LEU A 347 18.34 -18.33 21.97
CA LEU A 347 17.70 -18.22 23.28
C LEU A 347 17.02 -19.53 23.72
N SER A 348 17.06 -20.59 22.90
CA SER A 348 16.56 -21.93 23.24
C SER A 348 17.72 -22.94 23.34
N SER A 349 17.83 -23.66 24.46
CA SER A 349 18.81 -24.75 24.57
C SER A 349 18.29 -25.98 23.81
N ASP A 350 19.08 -26.47 22.84
CA ASP A 350 18.69 -27.48 21.83
C ASP A 350 17.75 -26.96 20.73
N GLY A 351 17.84 -25.66 20.40
CA GLY A 351 17.21 -25.07 19.22
C GLY A 351 15.68 -25.16 19.25
N ILE A 352 15.04 -25.40 18.12
CA ILE A 352 13.56 -25.29 18.01
C ILE A 352 12.78 -26.36 18.82
N ILE A 353 13.38 -27.52 19.10
CA ILE A 353 12.79 -28.52 20.01
C ILE A 353 13.04 -28.21 21.49
N GLY A 354 13.97 -27.31 21.79
CA GLY A 354 14.51 -26.98 23.11
C GLY A 354 13.62 -26.24 24.12
N ASP A 355 14.24 -25.86 25.24
CA ASP A 355 13.63 -25.04 26.30
C ASP A 355 13.54 -23.56 25.91
N PHE A 356 12.32 -23.02 25.90
CA PHE A 356 12.02 -21.64 25.51
C PHE A 356 11.94 -20.69 26.73
N SER A 357 12.41 -21.09 27.91
CA SER A 357 12.35 -20.28 29.15
C SER A 357 12.87 -18.84 28.99
N LYS A 358 13.98 -18.64 28.26
CA LYS A 358 14.54 -17.30 27.97
C LYS A 358 13.65 -16.47 27.03
N LEU A 359 13.01 -17.12 26.05
CA LEU A 359 12.07 -16.46 25.12
C LEU A 359 10.83 -15.99 25.88
N LYS A 360 10.29 -16.83 26.78
CA LYS A 360 9.23 -16.41 27.71
C LYS A 360 9.72 -15.27 28.63
N ALA A 361 10.93 -15.36 29.19
CA ALA A 361 11.48 -14.32 30.05
C ALA A 361 11.74 -12.98 29.34
N PHE A 362 11.87 -12.96 28.00
CA PHE A 362 11.82 -11.75 27.16
C PHE A 362 10.37 -11.27 26.96
N ALA A 363 9.45 -12.18 26.64
CA ALA A 363 8.05 -11.85 26.40
C ALA A 363 7.36 -11.26 27.64
N ASP A 364 7.62 -11.83 28.83
CA ASP A 364 7.18 -11.30 30.12
C ASP A 364 7.76 -9.90 30.37
N HIS A 365 9.07 -9.72 30.17
CA HIS A 365 9.76 -8.42 30.34
C HIS A 365 9.21 -7.32 29.42
N CYS A 366 8.75 -7.66 28.21
CA CYS A 366 8.05 -6.71 27.34
C CYS A 366 6.68 -6.31 27.93
N LYS A 367 5.89 -7.29 28.38
CA LYS A 367 4.55 -7.06 28.93
C LYS A 367 4.56 -6.25 30.21
N GLU A 368 5.52 -6.50 31.11
CA GLU A 368 5.80 -5.69 32.31
C GLU A 368 5.96 -4.19 31.99
N ARG A 369 6.45 -3.88 30.77
CA ARG A 369 6.71 -2.51 30.28
C ARG A 369 5.62 -2.03 29.30
N GLY A 370 4.49 -2.73 29.23
CA GLY A 370 3.38 -2.42 28.33
C GLY A 370 3.76 -2.49 26.84
N LEU A 371 4.72 -3.33 26.49
CA LEU A 371 5.15 -3.59 25.10
C LEU A 371 4.65 -4.97 24.64
N GLN A 372 4.42 -5.12 23.35
CA GLN A 372 4.01 -6.37 22.73
C GLN A 372 5.25 -7.14 22.24
N PRO A 373 5.53 -8.36 22.75
CA PRO A 373 6.62 -9.18 22.21
C PRO A 373 6.22 -9.81 20.87
N GLY A 374 7.12 -9.72 19.89
CA GLY A 374 7.06 -10.38 18.60
C GLY A 374 8.18 -11.41 18.40
N ILE A 375 7.99 -12.36 17.48
CA ILE A 375 8.98 -13.35 17.08
C ILE A 375 8.90 -13.69 15.59
N TYR A 376 10.05 -13.92 14.96
CA TYR A 376 10.19 -14.34 13.57
C TYR A 376 10.07 -15.85 13.39
N TRP A 377 9.53 -16.31 12.26
CA TRP A 377 9.75 -17.67 11.78
C TRP A 377 9.61 -17.80 10.26
N ALA A 378 10.31 -18.77 9.67
CA ALA A 378 10.21 -19.13 8.27
C ALA A 378 9.67 -20.58 8.15
N PRO A 379 8.34 -20.77 8.00
CA PRO A 379 7.68 -22.06 8.18
C PRO A 379 7.94 -23.05 7.04
N PHE A 380 7.95 -22.56 5.80
CA PHE A 380 7.97 -23.37 4.57
C PHE A 380 9.38 -23.56 3.99
N VAL A 381 10.41 -23.41 4.83
CA VAL A 381 11.81 -23.55 4.42
C VAL A 381 12.66 -24.39 5.37
N ASP A 382 13.62 -25.08 4.77
CA ASP A 382 14.71 -25.77 5.46
C ASP A 382 16.09 -25.17 5.15
N TRP A 383 16.74 -24.65 6.18
CA TRP A 383 18.12 -24.16 6.16
C TRP A 383 19.16 -25.28 6.28
N GLY A 384 18.79 -26.43 6.86
CA GLY A 384 19.72 -27.51 7.21
C GLY A 384 20.12 -28.43 6.05
N LYS A 385 19.26 -28.56 5.01
CA LYS A 385 19.53 -29.21 3.71
C LYS A 385 20.08 -30.64 3.75
N SER A 386 19.94 -31.29 4.89
CA SER A 386 20.49 -32.59 5.25
C SER A 386 19.38 -33.52 5.71
N ASP A 387 19.55 -34.83 5.48
CA ASP A 387 18.60 -35.84 5.92
C ASP A 387 18.62 -35.96 7.45
N ARG A 388 17.48 -35.66 8.04
CA ARG A 388 17.22 -35.64 9.48
C ARG A 388 15.72 -35.55 9.73
N LYS A 389 15.27 -35.92 10.93
CA LYS A 389 13.86 -35.91 11.32
C LYS A 389 13.27 -34.48 11.34
N VAL A 390 12.09 -34.29 10.77
CA VAL A 390 11.33 -33.02 10.87
C VAL A 390 10.67 -32.95 12.25
N GLU A 391 10.83 -31.82 12.91
CA GLU A 391 10.50 -31.62 14.32
C GLU A 391 8.98 -31.70 14.55
N GLY A 392 8.57 -32.42 15.60
CA GLY A 392 7.15 -32.73 15.88
C GLY A 392 6.53 -33.85 15.01
N SER A 393 7.26 -34.37 14.01
CA SER A 393 6.76 -35.41 13.09
C SER A 393 7.43 -36.78 13.31
N ASN A 394 7.22 -37.73 12.37
CA ASN A 394 8.02 -38.96 12.25
C ASN A 394 8.70 -39.10 10.87
N TYR A 395 8.63 -38.07 10.02
CA TYR A 395 9.20 -38.01 8.68
C TYR A 395 10.59 -37.34 8.69
N SER A 396 11.36 -37.47 7.62
CA SER A 396 12.61 -36.74 7.40
C SER A 396 12.46 -35.56 6.42
N TYR A 397 13.35 -34.57 6.53
CA TYR A 397 13.31 -33.35 5.72
C TYR A 397 13.31 -33.62 4.19
N PRO A 398 14.09 -34.59 3.65
CA PRO A 398 14.00 -35.03 2.25
C PRO A 398 12.62 -35.43 1.74
N GLU A 399 11.70 -35.90 2.60
CA GLU A 399 10.32 -36.22 2.23
C GLU A 399 9.47 -34.94 2.03
N THR A 400 9.88 -33.82 2.63
CA THR A 400 9.19 -32.52 2.57
C THR A 400 9.68 -31.60 1.46
N TRP A 401 10.90 -31.78 0.92
CA TRP A 401 11.50 -30.80 0.03
C TRP A 401 10.84 -30.79 -1.35
N THR A 402 10.37 -29.61 -1.76
CA THR A 402 9.77 -29.38 -3.09
C THR A 402 10.82 -29.56 -4.19
N LYS A 403 10.44 -30.22 -5.28
CA LYS A 403 11.30 -30.52 -6.44
C LYS A 403 10.70 -29.99 -7.73
N ALA A 404 11.57 -29.61 -8.66
CA ALA A 404 11.23 -29.24 -10.02
C ALA A 404 12.27 -29.86 -10.97
N LYS A 405 11.82 -30.65 -11.96
CA LYS A 405 12.67 -31.50 -12.83
C LYS A 405 13.58 -32.45 -12.02
N GLY A 406 13.11 -32.93 -10.87
CA GLY A 406 13.83 -33.80 -9.93
C GLY A 406 14.89 -33.10 -9.06
N ALA A 407 15.23 -31.83 -9.35
CA ALA A 407 16.12 -31.02 -8.54
C ALA A 407 15.36 -30.32 -7.42
N TYR A 408 15.99 -30.11 -6.26
CA TYR A 408 15.39 -29.33 -5.16
C TYR A 408 15.25 -27.85 -5.56
N HIS A 409 14.18 -27.19 -5.10
CA HIS A 409 14.13 -25.74 -5.12
C HIS A 409 15.00 -25.18 -3.98
N ASP A 410 16.22 -24.77 -4.34
CA ASP A 410 17.22 -24.13 -3.48
C ASP A 410 17.27 -22.61 -3.80
N LEU A 411 16.89 -21.75 -2.84
CA LEU A 411 16.87 -20.28 -2.94
C LEU A 411 17.20 -19.64 -1.57
N ASP A 412 17.87 -18.48 -1.54
CA ASP A 412 18.35 -17.73 -0.36
C ASP A 412 19.19 -18.50 0.66
N GLY A 413 19.75 -19.65 0.27
CA GLY A 413 20.44 -20.53 1.21
C GLY A 413 19.51 -21.47 1.98
N ALA A 414 18.21 -21.50 1.69
CA ALA A 414 17.24 -22.49 2.16
C ALA A 414 16.71 -23.41 1.04
N ARG A 415 15.92 -24.44 1.39
CA ARG A 415 15.12 -25.26 0.48
C ARG A 415 13.64 -25.07 0.75
N ALA A 416 12.83 -25.02 -0.31
CA ALA A 416 11.38 -25.02 -0.17
C ALA A 416 10.85 -26.34 0.40
N MET A 417 9.95 -26.24 1.39
CA MET A 417 9.20 -27.36 1.96
C MET A 417 7.75 -27.32 1.46
N ASP A 418 7.23 -28.47 1.04
CA ASP A 418 5.84 -28.66 0.66
C ASP A 418 4.89 -28.29 1.83
N PRO A 419 4.03 -27.27 1.69
CA PRO A 419 3.08 -26.86 2.72
C PRO A 419 1.98 -27.89 2.99
N THR A 420 1.74 -28.80 2.04
CA THR A 420 0.73 -29.86 2.14
C THR A 420 1.22 -31.09 2.92
N HIS A 421 2.53 -31.22 3.13
CA HIS A 421 3.12 -32.37 3.78
C HIS A 421 2.83 -32.39 5.30
N PRO A 422 2.31 -33.49 5.89
CA PRO A 422 1.95 -33.57 7.31
C PRO A 422 3.09 -33.29 8.29
N ALA A 423 4.35 -33.43 7.86
CA ALA A 423 5.51 -33.06 8.65
C ALA A 423 5.68 -31.53 8.77
N THR A 424 5.46 -30.79 7.67
CA THR A 424 5.48 -29.31 7.64
C THR A 424 4.37 -28.77 8.56
N GLN A 425 3.18 -29.35 8.47
CA GLN A 425 2.04 -29.03 9.34
C GLN A 425 2.33 -29.30 10.83
N LYS A 426 2.92 -30.45 11.18
CA LYS A 426 3.32 -30.75 12.59
C LYS A 426 4.44 -29.85 13.12
N ARG A 427 5.32 -29.36 12.26
CA ARG A 427 6.34 -28.36 12.61
C ARG A 427 5.70 -27.00 12.92
N ILE A 428 4.66 -26.62 12.17
CA ILE A 428 3.80 -25.45 12.46
C ILE A 428 3.07 -25.65 13.79
N ASP A 429 2.47 -26.82 14.03
CA ASP A 429 1.78 -27.12 15.30
C ASP A 429 2.68 -26.91 16.52
N LEU A 430 3.90 -27.47 16.45
CA LEU A 430 4.90 -27.43 17.52
C LEU A 430 5.32 -25.99 17.83
N LEU A 431 5.75 -25.23 16.81
CA LEU A 431 6.32 -23.90 17.02
C LEU A 431 5.26 -22.84 17.32
N ILE A 432 4.12 -22.85 16.64
CA ILE A 432 3.05 -21.87 16.91
C ILE A 432 2.45 -22.09 18.31
N ASN A 433 2.35 -23.34 18.80
CA ASN A 433 1.99 -23.56 20.20
C ASN A 433 3.07 -23.00 21.15
N LYS A 434 4.35 -23.36 20.98
CA LYS A 434 5.44 -22.84 21.83
C LYS A 434 5.50 -21.30 21.87
N PHE A 435 5.28 -20.62 20.73
CA PHE A 435 5.26 -19.16 20.70
C PHE A 435 4.06 -18.57 21.46
N LYS A 436 2.87 -19.20 21.36
CA LYS A 436 1.69 -18.81 22.16
C LYS A 436 1.89 -19.08 23.65
N ASP A 437 2.57 -20.17 24.02
CA ASP A 437 2.83 -20.55 25.42
C ASP A 437 3.89 -19.65 26.08
N CYS A 438 4.89 -19.20 25.30
CA CYS A 438 5.79 -18.09 25.69
C CYS A 438 5.04 -16.74 25.77
N GLY A 439 3.87 -16.67 25.14
CA GLY A 439 3.01 -15.49 25.14
C GLY A 439 3.47 -14.41 24.16
N PHE A 440 4.05 -14.77 23.02
CA PHE A 440 4.23 -13.82 21.92
C PHE A 440 2.87 -13.33 21.40
N THR A 441 2.85 -12.10 20.87
CA THR A 441 1.64 -11.34 20.49
C THR A 441 1.71 -10.78 19.06
N MET A 442 2.83 -11.06 18.40
CA MET A 442 3.11 -10.78 17.00
C MET A 442 3.98 -11.93 16.49
N ILE A 443 3.77 -12.32 15.23
CA ILE A 443 4.69 -13.15 14.48
C ILE A 443 5.10 -12.41 13.20
N LYS A 444 6.40 -12.38 12.91
CA LYS A 444 6.93 -12.10 11.58
C LYS A 444 7.08 -13.43 10.84
N VAL A 445 6.43 -13.60 9.71
CA VAL A 445 6.51 -14.81 8.88
C VAL A 445 7.28 -14.48 7.61
N ASP A 446 8.33 -15.23 7.33
CA ASP A 446 9.27 -14.91 6.25
C ASP A 446 9.55 -16.11 5.34
N PHE A 447 10.12 -15.85 4.17
CA PHE A 447 10.38 -16.83 3.11
C PHE A 447 9.15 -17.67 2.74
N ILE A 448 7.98 -17.03 2.67
CA ILE A 448 6.72 -17.69 2.29
C ILE A 448 6.53 -17.78 0.77
N GLY A 449 7.36 -17.09 -0.03
CA GLY A 449 7.46 -17.33 -1.48
C GLY A 449 7.78 -18.80 -1.82
N HIS A 450 8.58 -19.46 -0.98
CA HIS A 450 8.95 -20.87 -1.12
C HIS A 450 7.75 -21.84 -1.04
N ALA A 451 6.63 -21.43 -0.44
CA ALA A 451 5.38 -22.20 -0.44
C ALA A 451 4.57 -22.09 -1.75
N ALA A 452 4.90 -21.12 -2.61
CA ALA A 452 4.21 -20.84 -3.87
C ALA A 452 4.93 -21.42 -5.11
N ILE A 453 5.96 -22.25 -4.93
CA ILE A 453 6.77 -22.81 -6.03
C ILE A 453 6.01 -23.92 -6.76
N GLU A 454 5.99 -23.86 -8.09
CA GLU A 454 5.48 -24.94 -8.95
C GLU A 454 6.39 -26.18 -8.86
N ALA A 455 5.79 -27.35 -8.61
CA ALA A 455 6.49 -28.59 -8.27
C ALA A 455 6.23 -29.76 -9.23
N ASP A 456 7.13 -30.75 -9.25
CA ASP A 456 6.92 -32.05 -9.89
C ASP A 456 5.72 -32.80 -9.28
N SER A 457 5.51 -32.65 -7.96
CA SER A 457 4.36 -33.13 -7.21
C SER A 457 4.29 -32.48 -5.81
N TYR A 458 3.11 -32.55 -5.19
CA TYR A 458 2.86 -32.24 -3.77
C TYR A 458 2.36 -33.50 -3.06
N PHE A 459 2.50 -33.57 -1.74
CA PHE A 459 2.04 -34.69 -0.90
C PHE A 459 0.52 -34.87 -0.96
N ASP A 460 -0.24 -33.78 -0.94
CA ASP A 460 -1.67 -33.82 -1.20
C ASP A 460 -1.95 -33.94 -2.72
N PRO A 461 -2.43 -35.09 -3.22
CA PRO A 461 -2.59 -35.33 -4.65
C PRO A 461 -3.74 -34.51 -5.27
N THR A 462 -4.55 -33.80 -4.47
CA THR A 462 -5.55 -32.85 -5.00
C THR A 462 -4.93 -31.53 -5.45
N VAL A 463 -3.74 -31.20 -4.93
CA VAL A 463 -3.00 -29.98 -5.30
C VAL A 463 -2.30 -30.18 -6.64
N LYS A 464 -2.41 -29.16 -7.49
CA LYS A 464 -1.87 -29.13 -8.86
C LYS A 464 -0.91 -27.98 -9.12
N THR A 465 -0.97 -26.91 -8.35
CA THR A 465 -0.18 -25.68 -8.58
C THR A 465 0.45 -25.16 -7.30
N GLY A 466 1.50 -24.34 -7.43
CA GLY A 466 2.17 -23.68 -6.33
C GLY A 466 1.24 -22.75 -5.55
N MET A 467 0.29 -22.11 -6.22
CA MET A 467 -0.70 -21.24 -5.55
C MET A 467 -1.71 -22.04 -4.70
N GLN A 468 -2.10 -23.24 -5.14
CA GLN A 468 -2.93 -24.13 -4.33
C GLN A 468 -2.17 -24.67 -3.10
N ALA A 469 -0.86 -24.93 -3.24
CA ALA A 469 0.00 -25.32 -2.13
C ALA A 469 0.18 -24.16 -1.12
N PHE A 470 0.50 -22.97 -1.62
CA PHE A 470 0.61 -21.72 -0.86
C PHE A 470 -0.65 -21.43 -0.06
N ARG A 471 -1.82 -21.53 -0.70
CA ARG A 471 -3.12 -21.35 -0.05
C ARG A 471 -3.30 -22.30 1.13
N LYS A 472 -3.16 -23.62 0.92
CA LYS A 472 -3.32 -24.60 2.01
C LYS A 472 -2.29 -24.39 3.14
N GLY A 473 -1.07 -24.01 2.82
CA GLY A 473 -0.04 -23.66 3.78
C GLY A 473 -0.40 -22.46 4.66
N MET A 474 -0.83 -21.37 4.03
CA MET A 474 -1.18 -20.13 4.71
C MET A 474 -2.50 -20.21 5.48
N GLU A 475 -3.52 -20.89 4.94
CA GLU A 475 -4.76 -21.23 5.66
C GLU A 475 -4.43 -21.99 6.96
N TYR A 476 -3.64 -23.07 6.86
CA TYR A 476 -3.20 -23.85 8.02
C TYR A 476 -2.40 -23.01 9.04
N LEU A 477 -1.47 -22.17 8.57
CA LEU A 477 -0.68 -21.30 9.45
C LEU A 477 -1.57 -20.30 10.23
N VAL A 478 -2.54 -19.68 9.56
CA VAL A 478 -3.48 -18.73 10.17
C VAL A 478 -4.40 -19.42 11.17
N ASP A 479 -4.94 -20.59 10.85
CA ASP A 479 -5.75 -21.40 11.76
C ASP A 479 -4.98 -21.74 13.06
N ARG A 480 -3.71 -22.14 12.92
CA ARG A 480 -2.87 -22.49 14.07
C ARG A 480 -2.45 -21.28 14.89
N LEU A 481 -2.40 -20.08 14.31
CA LEU A 481 -2.22 -18.81 15.01
C LEU A 481 -3.46 -18.38 15.84
N ASP A 482 -4.63 -18.98 15.60
CA ASP A 482 -5.76 -19.00 16.56
C ASP A 482 -6.25 -17.58 16.93
N SER A 483 -6.09 -16.63 15.99
CA SER A 483 -6.32 -15.18 16.14
C SER A 483 -5.58 -14.48 17.29
N LYS A 484 -4.48 -15.05 17.80
CA LYS A 484 -3.79 -14.54 19.03
C LYS A 484 -2.63 -13.58 18.77
N MET A 485 -2.22 -13.39 17.52
CA MET A 485 -1.06 -12.56 17.16
C MET A 485 -1.34 -11.59 16.02
N LEU A 486 -0.65 -10.44 16.04
CA LEU A 486 -0.36 -9.68 14.82
C LEU A 486 0.42 -10.57 13.85
N VAL A 487 0.20 -10.40 12.55
CA VAL A 487 0.86 -11.22 11.50
C VAL A 487 1.47 -10.26 10.50
N TYR A 488 2.79 -10.18 10.53
CA TYR A 488 3.64 -9.40 9.64
C TYR A 488 4.33 -10.37 8.69
N VAL A 489 4.33 -10.09 7.38
CA VAL A 489 4.94 -10.96 6.37
C VAL A 489 6.05 -10.27 5.59
N ALA A 490 7.08 -11.03 5.24
CA ALA A 490 8.16 -10.65 4.34
C ALA A 490 8.47 -11.82 3.37
N ILE A 491 9.33 -11.56 2.37
CA ILE A 491 9.70 -12.45 1.25
C ILE A 491 8.50 -13.29 0.77
N SER A 492 7.52 -12.58 0.19
CA SER A 492 6.13 -13.02 0.08
C SER A 492 5.49 -12.65 -1.28
N PRO A 493 4.65 -13.53 -1.87
CA PRO A 493 3.83 -13.19 -3.04
C PRO A 493 2.91 -11.99 -2.76
N ASN A 494 2.86 -11.04 -3.69
CA ASN A 494 2.33 -9.70 -3.45
C ASN A 494 0.83 -9.66 -3.13
N LEU A 495 -0.02 -10.30 -3.94
CA LEU A 495 -1.48 -10.23 -3.78
C LEU A 495 -2.05 -11.42 -3.02
N ALA A 496 -1.62 -12.63 -3.38
CA ALA A 496 -2.08 -13.87 -2.75
C ALA A 496 -1.91 -13.90 -1.23
N THR A 497 -0.89 -13.22 -0.70
CA THR A 497 -0.64 -13.14 0.76
C THR A 497 -1.62 -12.20 1.48
N GLY A 498 -2.28 -11.29 0.78
CA GLY A 498 -3.14 -10.23 1.35
C GLY A 498 -4.23 -10.72 2.29
N ARG A 499 -4.83 -11.86 1.95
CA ARG A 499 -5.88 -12.51 2.76
C ARG A 499 -5.37 -13.23 4.02
N TYR A 500 -4.07 -13.43 4.20
CA TYR A 500 -3.48 -14.20 5.30
C TYR A 500 -2.62 -13.38 6.27
N ALA A 501 -2.50 -12.06 6.07
CA ALA A 501 -1.61 -11.21 6.88
C ALA A 501 -2.24 -9.84 7.19
N HIS A 502 -1.75 -9.21 8.26
CA HIS A 502 -2.15 -7.86 8.65
C HIS A 502 -1.20 -6.81 8.06
N MET A 503 0.10 -7.07 8.14
CA MET A 503 1.18 -6.20 7.66
C MET A 503 2.04 -6.91 6.62
N ARG A 504 2.48 -6.22 5.56
CA ARG A 504 3.50 -6.73 4.62
C ARG A 504 4.70 -5.77 4.50
N ARG A 505 5.91 -6.31 4.61
CA ARG A 505 7.16 -5.67 4.17
C ARG A 505 7.18 -5.66 2.64
N ILE A 506 7.25 -4.49 2.01
CA ILE A 506 7.08 -4.35 0.54
C ILE A 506 8.38 -4.36 -0.26
N ALA A 507 9.52 -4.47 0.42
CA ALA A 507 10.86 -4.55 -0.17
C ALA A 507 11.67 -5.69 0.48
N CYS A 508 12.85 -6.00 -0.06
CA CYS A 508 13.87 -6.78 0.63
C CYS A 508 14.56 -5.92 1.71
N ASP A 509 15.58 -6.44 2.39
CA ASP A 509 16.25 -5.73 3.50
C ASP A 509 16.85 -4.37 3.09
N ALA A 510 16.59 -3.34 3.90
CA ALA A 510 16.96 -1.96 3.63
C ALA A 510 17.58 -1.29 4.87
N TYR A 511 18.90 -1.13 4.84
CA TYR A 511 19.70 -0.55 5.93
C TYR A 511 19.62 1.00 5.99
N SER A 512 20.70 1.67 6.38
CA SER A 512 20.66 3.06 6.86
C SER A 512 20.80 4.17 5.80
N ASN A 513 21.54 3.94 4.73
CA ASN A 513 21.91 4.99 3.78
C ASN A 513 20.76 5.44 2.83
N ILE A 514 20.98 6.56 2.14
CA ILE A 514 20.02 7.13 1.19
C ILE A 514 19.60 6.16 0.07
N GLY A 515 20.47 5.22 -0.34
CA GLY A 515 20.16 4.19 -1.33
C GLY A 515 19.20 3.11 -0.82
N ALA A 516 19.26 2.77 0.47
CA ALA A 516 18.27 1.89 1.11
C ALA A 516 16.91 2.59 1.26
N THR A 517 16.92 3.89 1.54
CA THR A 517 15.71 4.74 1.53
C THR A 517 15.07 4.79 0.14
N GLU A 518 15.89 5.01 -0.89
CA GLU A 518 15.50 5.01 -2.31
C GLU A 518 14.92 3.66 -2.74
N TYR A 519 15.61 2.56 -2.46
CA TYR A 519 15.15 1.20 -2.77
C TYR A 519 13.77 0.88 -2.13
N THR A 520 13.60 1.21 -0.84
CA THR A 520 12.32 1.06 -0.13
C THR A 520 11.19 1.87 -0.80
N LEU A 521 11.51 3.11 -1.19
CA LEU A 521 10.54 4.00 -1.80
C LEU A 521 10.26 3.69 -3.27
N ASN A 522 11.05 2.87 -3.97
CA ASN A 522 10.66 2.30 -5.26
C ASN A 522 9.44 1.40 -5.12
N SER A 523 9.46 0.44 -4.17
CA SER A 523 8.29 -0.39 -3.88
C SER A 523 7.06 0.42 -3.45
N THR A 524 7.25 1.55 -2.76
CA THR A 524 6.14 2.43 -2.39
C THR A 524 5.63 3.23 -3.59
N THR A 525 6.53 3.76 -4.44
CA THR A 525 6.23 4.56 -5.64
C THR A 525 5.35 3.82 -6.64
N TYR A 526 5.43 2.49 -6.70
CA TYR A 526 4.68 1.69 -7.65
C TYR A 526 3.74 0.66 -7.01
N GLY A 527 3.75 0.58 -5.67
CA GLY A 527 3.03 -0.42 -4.89
C GLY A 527 2.16 0.13 -3.74
N TRP A 528 2.08 1.45 -3.52
CA TRP A 528 1.33 2.07 -2.39
C TRP A 528 -0.13 1.54 -2.27
N TRP A 529 -0.75 1.21 -3.40
CA TRP A 529 -2.12 0.71 -3.53
C TRP A 529 -2.33 -0.66 -2.85
N GLN A 530 -1.27 -1.39 -2.50
CA GLN A 530 -1.32 -2.55 -1.59
C GLN A 530 -1.91 -2.20 -0.21
N THR A 531 -1.96 -0.91 0.15
CA THR A 531 -2.61 -0.43 1.38
C THR A 531 -4.13 -0.65 1.41
N TYR A 532 -4.75 -1.06 0.30
CA TYR A 532 -6.15 -1.55 0.27
C TYR A 532 -6.27 -3.08 0.42
N VAL A 533 -5.15 -3.80 0.25
CA VAL A 533 -5.06 -5.26 0.36
C VAL A 533 -4.70 -5.64 1.81
N TYR A 534 -3.61 -5.08 2.34
CA TYR A 534 -3.16 -5.26 3.73
C TYR A 534 -3.85 -4.26 4.68
N ASN A 535 -3.76 -4.46 6.01
CA ASN A 535 -4.14 -3.37 6.93
C ASN A 535 -3.12 -2.24 6.85
N TYR A 536 -1.84 -2.63 6.77
CA TYR A 536 -0.71 -1.73 6.70
C TYR A 536 0.38 -2.32 5.80
N ILE A 537 1.17 -1.47 5.16
CA ILE A 537 2.37 -1.87 4.45
C ILE A 537 3.59 -1.17 5.06
N ASP A 538 4.73 -1.85 5.03
CA ASP A 538 5.90 -1.54 5.85
C ASP A 538 7.17 -1.28 5.03
N ALA A 539 7.88 -0.22 5.44
CA ALA A 539 9.09 0.33 4.81
C ALA A 539 10.39 -0.43 5.14
N ASP A 540 10.23 -1.63 5.70
CA ASP A 540 11.30 -2.38 6.36
C ASP A 540 11.96 -1.61 7.54
N HIS A 541 12.85 -2.29 8.26
CA HIS A 541 13.50 -1.81 9.48
C HIS A 541 14.29 -0.51 9.28
N ILE A 542 13.79 0.57 9.86
CA ILE A 542 14.42 1.90 9.87
C ILE A 542 15.66 1.86 10.78
N VAL A 543 16.84 2.05 10.17
CA VAL A 543 18.14 2.05 10.85
C VAL A 543 18.82 3.40 10.64
N PHE A 544 19.28 4.03 11.72
CA PHE A 544 19.93 5.35 11.71
C PHE A 544 21.47 5.25 11.74
N LYS A 545 22.00 4.25 12.45
CA LYS A 545 23.43 3.94 12.59
C LYS A 545 24.27 5.21 12.84
N SER A 546 25.14 5.56 11.90
CA SER A 546 26.05 6.71 11.95
C SER A 546 25.86 7.66 10.77
N GLU A 547 24.70 7.61 10.10
CA GLU A 547 24.44 8.42 8.91
C GLU A 547 24.23 9.91 9.26
N THR A 548 24.23 10.76 8.24
CA THR A 548 24.01 12.20 8.43
C THR A 548 22.59 12.50 8.96
N ALA A 549 22.39 13.66 9.57
CA ALA A 549 21.05 14.09 10.00
C ALA A 549 20.04 14.19 8.84
N GLY A 550 20.49 14.36 7.59
CA GLY A 550 19.63 14.34 6.40
C GLY A 550 19.24 12.92 5.98
N GLU A 551 20.22 12.01 5.88
CA GLU A 551 19.95 10.61 5.53
C GLU A 551 19.07 9.92 6.59
N ASN A 552 19.25 10.27 7.86
CA ASN A 552 18.36 9.87 8.96
C ASN A 552 16.93 10.39 8.83
N ARG A 553 16.73 11.64 8.38
CA ARG A 553 15.38 12.16 8.07
C ARG A 553 14.77 11.41 6.89
N ALA A 554 15.56 11.11 5.86
CA ALA A 554 15.10 10.39 4.68
C ALA A 554 14.68 8.95 5.02
N ARG A 555 15.50 8.19 5.76
CA ARG A 555 15.14 6.82 6.16
C ARG A 555 13.92 6.81 7.10
N PHE A 556 13.78 7.76 8.03
CA PHE A 556 12.55 7.89 8.82
C PHE A 556 11.33 8.27 7.97
N ALA A 557 11.49 9.20 7.02
CA ALA A 557 10.43 9.59 6.09
C ALA A 557 9.96 8.41 5.23
N SER A 558 10.82 7.46 4.84
CA SER A 558 10.37 6.26 4.11
C SER A 558 9.32 5.45 4.89
N GLY A 559 9.48 5.27 6.20
CA GLY A 559 8.44 4.67 7.07
C GLY A 559 7.13 5.46 7.06
N LEU A 560 7.23 6.77 7.29
CA LEU A 560 6.06 7.68 7.32
C LEU A 560 5.30 7.73 5.98
N ILE A 561 6.00 7.57 4.86
CA ILE A 561 5.45 7.55 3.50
C ILE A 561 4.79 6.20 3.18
N THR A 562 5.37 5.07 3.62
CA THR A 562 4.82 3.73 3.35
C THR A 562 3.63 3.40 4.27
N GLY A 563 3.67 3.74 5.56
CA GLY A 563 2.50 3.65 6.45
C GLY A 563 2.82 3.27 7.91
N THR A 564 3.82 2.42 8.14
CA THR A 564 4.23 1.95 9.48
C THR A 564 5.65 2.39 9.86
N LEU A 565 5.93 2.32 11.16
CA LEU A 565 7.28 2.50 11.70
C LEU A 565 7.71 1.20 12.38
N ILE A 566 8.62 0.47 11.73
CA ILE A 566 9.43 -0.58 12.34
C ILE A 566 10.87 -0.07 12.32
N THR A 567 11.56 -0.08 13.46
CA THR A 567 12.97 0.36 13.59
C THR A 567 13.92 -0.84 13.73
N GLY A 568 15.23 -0.64 13.55
CA GLY A 568 16.20 -1.74 13.53
C GLY A 568 17.54 -1.51 14.24
N ASP A 569 17.86 -0.32 14.72
CA ASP A 569 19.13 -0.06 15.42
C ASP A 569 19.29 -0.86 16.73
N ASP A 570 20.54 -1.13 17.12
CA ASP A 570 20.84 -1.73 18.42
C ASP A 570 20.70 -0.69 19.55
N PHE A 571 19.55 -0.67 20.21
CA PHE A 571 19.32 0.16 21.40
C PHE A 571 19.78 -0.46 22.73
N SER A 572 20.51 -1.58 22.70
CA SER A 572 21.22 -2.09 23.89
C SER A 572 22.55 -1.39 24.13
N THR A 573 23.19 -0.90 23.06
CA THR A 573 24.43 -0.12 23.11
C THR A 573 24.16 1.37 22.83
N SER A 574 25.19 2.21 22.96
CA SER A 574 25.08 3.66 22.80
C SER A 574 25.93 4.17 21.64
N GLY A 575 25.30 4.98 20.78
CA GLY A 575 25.93 5.66 19.65
C GLY A 575 25.00 6.72 19.04
N PRO A 576 25.38 7.31 17.88
CA PRO A 576 24.65 8.42 17.26
C PRO A 576 23.16 8.14 17.03
N TRP A 577 22.82 6.94 16.56
CA TRP A 577 21.46 6.44 16.39
C TRP A 577 20.58 6.61 17.63
N THR A 578 21.12 6.47 18.84
CA THR A 578 20.33 6.65 20.07
C THR A 578 19.92 8.10 20.31
N SER A 579 20.66 9.07 19.78
CA SER A 579 20.28 10.49 19.81
C SER A 579 19.27 10.81 18.71
N THR A 580 19.50 10.30 17.49
CA THR A 580 18.54 10.37 16.38
C THR A 580 17.18 9.79 16.77
N ALA A 581 17.16 8.61 17.41
CA ALA A 581 15.94 7.97 17.87
C ALA A 581 15.21 8.79 18.95
N ARG A 582 15.93 9.33 19.94
CA ARG A 582 15.34 10.23 20.95
C ARG A 582 14.74 11.50 20.37
N GLN A 583 15.24 11.99 19.23
CA GLN A 583 14.68 13.13 18.51
C GLN A 583 13.47 12.75 17.62
N LEU A 584 13.63 11.74 16.75
CA LEU A 584 12.64 11.42 15.72
C LEU A 584 11.46 10.60 16.26
N LEU A 585 11.72 9.60 17.11
CA LEU A 585 10.69 8.69 17.64
C LEU A 585 9.82 9.33 18.73
N GLN A 586 10.03 10.62 19.03
CA GLN A 586 9.23 11.40 19.98
C GLN A 586 8.62 12.67 19.37
N ASN A 587 8.72 12.85 18.05
CA ASN A 587 8.13 13.98 17.35
C ASN A 587 6.66 13.68 17.03
N GLU A 588 5.75 14.21 17.85
CA GLU A 588 4.31 13.98 17.76
C GLU A 588 3.67 14.37 16.41
N ASP A 589 4.20 15.37 15.68
CA ASP A 589 3.70 15.71 14.35
C ASP A 589 4.02 14.60 13.32
N LEU A 590 5.19 13.96 13.45
CA LEU A 590 5.61 12.83 12.60
C LEU A 590 4.90 11.54 13.02
N LEU A 591 4.81 11.24 14.32
CA LEU A 591 4.08 10.07 14.83
C LEU A 591 2.60 10.13 14.44
N THR A 592 2.00 11.32 14.35
CA THR A 592 0.62 11.50 13.86
C THR A 592 0.43 11.03 12.41
N ILE A 593 1.47 11.05 11.56
CA ILE A 593 1.42 10.46 10.22
C ILE A 593 1.39 8.93 10.33
N ALA A 594 2.32 8.34 11.08
CA ALA A 594 2.38 6.89 11.27
C ALA A 594 1.10 6.32 11.92
N ARG A 595 0.43 7.09 12.79
CA ARG A 595 -0.89 6.73 13.34
C ARG A 595 -1.99 6.62 12.28
N ASN A 596 -1.80 7.13 11.05
CA ASN A 596 -2.75 6.92 9.95
C ASN A 596 -2.62 5.53 9.32
N GLY A 597 -1.44 4.90 9.32
CA GLY A 597 -1.21 3.53 8.83
C GLY A 597 -1.27 3.31 7.31
N VAL A 598 -1.68 4.32 6.53
CA VAL A 598 -1.97 4.18 5.10
C VAL A 598 -0.96 4.96 4.27
N ALA A 599 -0.47 4.34 3.19
CA ALA A 599 0.56 4.88 2.31
C ALA A 599 0.20 6.23 1.67
N PHE A 600 1.24 7.01 1.38
CA PHE A 600 1.17 8.21 0.55
C PHE A 600 1.16 7.82 -0.93
N THR A 601 0.42 8.57 -1.74
CA THR A 601 0.39 8.41 -3.19
C THR A 601 1.58 9.18 -3.81
N PRO A 602 2.34 8.61 -4.76
CA PRO A 602 3.40 9.34 -5.48
C PRO A 602 2.80 10.47 -6.31
N VAL A 603 3.55 11.56 -6.50
CA VAL A 603 3.15 12.65 -7.40
C VAL A 603 3.53 12.34 -8.85
N GLU A 604 4.69 11.70 -9.05
CA GLU A 604 5.26 11.32 -10.34
C GLU A 604 5.57 9.81 -10.40
N GLY A 605 5.25 9.17 -11.52
CA GLY A 605 5.51 7.75 -11.78
C GLY A 605 6.58 7.49 -12.85
N ASN A 606 7.36 8.49 -13.25
CA ASN A 606 8.31 8.38 -14.36
C ASN A 606 9.77 8.09 -13.93
N ALA A 607 9.99 7.72 -12.66
CA ALA A 607 11.30 7.50 -12.04
C ALA A 607 12.05 6.23 -12.51
N ALA A 608 11.60 5.55 -13.57
CA ALA A 608 12.19 4.31 -14.09
C ALA A 608 12.28 3.19 -13.02
N GLU A 609 13.48 2.71 -12.69
CA GLU A 609 13.70 1.72 -11.62
C GLU A 609 13.88 2.38 -10.24
N SER A 610 13.89 3.71 -10.17
CA SER A 610 14.04 4.48 -8.95
C SER A 610 12.71 4.86 -8.28
N ALA A 611 12.77 5.44 -7.09
CA ALA A 611 11.65 6.03 -6.37
C ALA A 611 11.24 7.43 -6.87
N SER A 612 9.99 7.80 -6.62
CA SER A 612 9.53 9.19 -6.69
C SER A 612 10.22 10.02 -5.61
N GLU A 613 10.35 11.33 -5.86
CA GLU A 613 10.90 12.29 -4.90
C GLU A 613 9.82 13.02 -4.10
N VAL A 614 8.56 12.95 -4.54
CA VAL A 614 7.45 13.69 -3.92
C VAL A 614 6.24 12.79 -3.75
N PHE A 615 5.71 12.74 -2.53
CA PHE A 615 4.56 11.92 -2.15
C PHE A 615 3.52 12.78 -1.42
N VAL A 616 2.24 12.45 -1.59
CA VAL A 616 1.11 13.21 -1.00
C VAL A 616 0.12 12.32 -0.24
N ARG A 617 -0.43 12.86 0.84
CA ARG A 617 -1.45 12.22 1.69
C ARG A 617 -2.44 13.24 2.20
N THR A 618 -3.71 12.88 2.30
CA THR A 618 -4.74 13.65 3.03
C THR A 618 -4.97 12.96 4.36
N ILE A 619 -4.85 13.69 5.49
CA ILE A 619 -5.17 13.18 6.83
C ILE A 619 -6.06 14.19 7.53
N GLY A 620 -7.31 13.79 7.80
CA GLY A 620 -8.35 14.72 8.22
C GLY A 620 -8.57 15.82 7.17
N THR A 621 -8.47 17.08 7.57
CA THR A 621 -8.56 18.26 6.70
C THR A 621 -7.20 18.86 6.31
N SER A 622 -6.11 18.14 6.55
CA SER A 622 -4.74 18.61 6.26
C SER A 622 -4.09 17.82 5.13
N GLN A 623 -3.45 18.55 4.22
CA GLN A 623 -2.66 17.95 3.14
C GLN A 623 -1.22 17.79 3.62
N TYR A 624 -0.65 16.62 3.40
CA TYR A 624 0.73 16.28 3.73
C TYR A 624 1.52 16.10 2.43
N VAL A 625 2.67 16.74 2.33
CA VAL A 625 3.59 16.67 1.19
C VAL A 625 4.94 16.24 1.73
N ALA A 626 5.36 15.03 1.40
CA ALA A 626 6.70 14.54 1.73
C ALA A 626 7.61 14.73 0.51
N VAL A 627 8.82 15.23 0.75
CA VAL A 627 9.83 15.52 -0.28
C VAL A 627 11.14 14.86 0.13
N ILE A 628 11.67 13.99 -0.73
CA ILE A 628 12.95 13.31 -0.54
C ILE A 628 13.91 13.77 -1.64
N ASN A 629 15.14 14.11 -1.28
CA ASN A 629 16.22 14.36 -2.22
C ASN A 629 17.26 13.25 -2.11
N TYR A 630 17.31 12.35 -3.10
CA TYR A 630 18.29 11.25 -3.09
C TYR A 630 19.70 11.68 -3.55
N GLY A 631 19.81 12.83 -4.24
CA GLY A 631 21.03 13.33 -4.85
C GLY A 631 21.59 14.60 -4.19
N ASP A 632 22.23 15.44 -5.00
CA ASP A 632 22.82 16.72 -4.58
C ASP A 632 21.78 17.77 -4.20
N LYS A 633 22.20 18.79 -3.45
CA LYS A 633 21.37 19.91 -2.97
C LYS A 633 20.60 20.56 -4.14
N LYS A 634 19.27 20.62 -4.05
CA LYS A 634 18.40 21.23 -5.08
C LYS A 634 17.13 21.87 -4.51
N THR A 635 16.44 22.63 -5.36
CA THR A 635 15.13 23.23 -5.07
C THR A 635 14.03 22.43 -5.76
N PHE A 636 12.92 22.23 -5.04
CA PHE A 636 11.69 21.63 -5.53
C PHE A 636 10.61 22.71 -5.61
N ASP A 637 10.11 22.98 -6.82
CA ASP A 637 9.05 23.98 -7.06
C ASP A 637 7.71 23.26 -7.29
N LEU A 638 7.03 22.93 -6.19
CA LEU A 638 5.89 22.01 -6.21
C LEU A 638 4.57 22.74 -6.48
N SER A 639 4.07 22.64 -7.72
CA SER A 639 2.74 23.15 -8.09
C SER A 639 1.63 22.46 -7.29
N LEU A 640 0.83 23.24 -6.56
CA LEU A 640 -0.28 22.73 -5.73
C LEU A 640 -1.27 21.89 -6.56
N SER A 641 -1.59 22.33 -7.79
CA SER A 641 -2.48 21.57 -8.68
C SER A 641 -1.90 20.20 -9.07
N ARG A 642 -0.57 20.10 -9.25
CA ARG A 642 0.11 18.82 -9.52
C ARG A 642 0.09 17.91 -8.29
N LEU A 643 0.21 18.48 -7.09
CA LEU A 643 0.05 17.77 -5.80
C LEU A 643 -1.40 17.32 -5.51
N GLY A 644 -2.39 17.77 -6.29
CA GLY A 644 -3.82 17.54 -5.98
C GLY A 644 -4.35 18.42 -4.84
N ILE A 645 -3.72 19.58 -4.62
CA ILE A 645 -4.07 20.55 -3.58
C ILE A 645 -4.70 21.78 -4.25
N ALA A 646 -5.84 22.24 -3.72
CA ALA A 646 -6.52 23.42 -4.24
C ALA A 646 -5.66 24.69 -4.08
N SER A 647 -5.77 25.64 -5.00
CA SER A 647 -5.18 26.97 -4.85
C SER A 647 -5.84 27.72 -3.67
N GLY A 648 -5.02 28.40 -2.87
CA GLY A 648 -5.49 29.11 -1.67
C GLY A 648 -4.34 29.55 -0.78
N GLU A 649 -4.68 30.12 0.38
CA GLU A 649 -3.71 30.44 1.41
C GLU A 649 -3.58 29.28 2.40
N TYR A 650 -2.36 28.93 2.78
CA TYR A 650 -2.08 27.82 3.69
C TYR A 650 -1.05 28.19 4.77
N ALA A 651 -1.29 27.69 5.98
CA ALA A 651 -0.26 27.55 6.99
C ALA A 651 0.52 26.26 6.72
N VAL A 652 1.80 26.39 6.41
CA VAL A 652 2.68 25.28 6.03
C VAL A 652 3.69 25.04 7.15
N LYS A 653 3.50 23.95 7.90
CA LYS A 653 4.44 23.49 8.93
C LYS A 653 5.38 22.44 8.34
N GLU A 654 6.68 22.68 8.38
CA GLU A 654 7.69 21.62 8.18
C GLU A 654 7.84 20.84 9.49
N LEU A 655 7.74 19.50 9.43
CA LEU A 655 7.50 18.68 10.61
C LEU A 655 8.78 18.21 11.33
N PHE A 656 9.94 18.16 10.66
CA PHE A 656 11.21 17.80 11.32
C PHE A 656 11.81 18.95 12.14
N THR A 657 11.66 20.19 11.67
CA THR A 657 12.13 21.42 12.32
C THR A 657 11.05 22.12 13.14
N GLY A 658 9.78 21.85 12.85
CA GLY A 658 8.63 22.52 13.43
C GLY A 658 8.34 23.92 12.88
N GLN A 659 9.12 24.43 11.90
CA GLN A 659 8.94 25.78 11.34
C GLN A 659 7.59 25.92 10.64
N VAL A 660 6.88 27.02 10.93
CA VAL A 660 5.61 27.38 10.28
C VAL A 660 5.84 28.58 9.35
N THR A 661 5.34 28.47 8.12
CA THR A 661 5.44 29.50 7.08
C THR A 661 4.08 29.72 6.42
N GLY A 662 3.80 30.93 5.94
CA GLY A 662 2.66 31.17 5.07
C GLY A 662 2.97 30.76 3.63
N LEU A 663 1.99 30.18 2.95
CA LEU A 663 1.99 30.00 1.50
C LEU A 663 0.83 30.80 0.91
N GLN A 664 1.15 31.66 -0.05
CA GLN A 664 0.21 32.38 -0.90
C GLN A 664 0.56 32.07 -2.36
N GLY A 665 -0.46 31.85 -3.20
CA GLY A 665 -0.29 31.46 -4.61
C GLY A 665 -0.37 29.96 -4.85
N SER A 666 0.29 29.48 -5.91
CA SER A 666 0.08 28.14 -6.48
C SER A 666 1.25 27.16 -6.34
N THR A 667 2.38 27.56 -5.74
CA THR A 667 3.63 26.78 -5.79
C THR A 667 4.33 26.75 -4.44
N LEU A 668 4.56 25.56 -3.90
CA LEU A 668 5.36 25.32 -2.70
C LEU A 668 6.83 25.12 -3.10
N SER A 669 7.60 26.21 -3.11
CA SER A 669 9.05 26.18 -3.38
C SER A 669 9.86 25.83 -2.12
N ARG A 670 10.72 24.81 -2.18
CA ARG A 670 11.54 24.32 -1.05
C ARG A 670 12.91 23.82 -1.49
N ALA A 671 13.97 24.37 -0.91
CA ALA A 671 15.34 23.89 -1.10
C ALA A 671 15.70 22.83 -0.05
N LEU A 672 16.20 21.66 -0.48
CA LEU A 672 16.72 20.62 0.40
C LEU A 672 18.25 20.48 0.22
N PRO A 673 19.01 20.20 1.30
CA PRO A 673 20.37 19.69 1.23
C PRO A 673 20.48 18.41 0.38
N ALA A 674 21.71 18.01 0.09
CA ALA A 674 21.97 16.71 -0.52
C ALA A 674 21.55 15.59 0.45
N ARG A 675 20.93 14.52 -0.06
CA ARG A 675 20.54 13.33 0.70
C ARG A 675 19.73 13.64 1.96
N ASP A 676 18.58 14.29 1.77
CA ASP A 676 17.77 14.86 2.85
C ASP A 676 16.28 14.72 2.57
N ALA A 677 15.44 14.91 3.59
CA ALA A 677 13.99 14.88 3.49
C ALA A 677 13.31 15.95 4.33
N ALA A 678 12.16 16.42 3.85
CA ALA A 678 11.24 17.27 4.60
C ALA A 678 9.81 16.76 4.44
N ILE A 679 8.98 16.97 5.46
CA ILE A 679 7.53 16.71 5.36
C ILE A 679 6.80 17.99 5.75
N PHE A 680 5.88 18.42 4.89
CA PHE A 680 5.09 19.63 5.08
C PHE A 680 3.63 19.26 5.36
N ARG A 681 3.07 19.73 6.48
CA ARG A 681 1.62 19.78 6.68
C ARG A 681 1.10 21.14 6.24
N LEU A 682 0.19 21.15 5.27
CA LEU A 682 -0.54 22.32 4.81
C LEU A 682 -1.94 22.29 5.43
N THR A 683 -2.28 23.35 6.16
CA THR A 683 -3.61 23.57 6.75
C THR A 683 -4.22 24.83 6.12
N PRO A 684 -5.47 24.80 5.61
CA PRO A 684 -6.08 25.97 4.98
C PRO A 684 -6.16 27.20 5.90
N GLY A 685 -5.89 28.37 5.34
CA GLY A 685 -5.92 29.67 6.03
C GLY A 685 -4.54 30.31 6.20
N THR A 686 -4.53 31.61 6.48
CA THR A 686 -3.30 32.39 6.72
C THR A 686 -2.62 32.05 8.05
N VAL A 687 -1.29 32.17 8.12
CA VAL A 687 -0.55 32.22 9.39
C VAL A 687 -0.82 33.55 10.10
N THR A 688 -1.89 33.62 10.89
CA THR A 688 -2.20 34.78 11.74
C THR A 688 -1.28 34.85 12.96
N GLY A 689 -0.01 35.19 12.74
CA GLY A 689 0.97 35.34 13.82
C GLY A 689 2.38 34.88 13.46
N THR A 690 2.99 35.46 12.43
CA THR A 690 4.43 35.33 12.23
C THR A 690 5.16 35.99 13.40
N LEU A 691 5.69 35.20 14.33
CA LEU A 691 6.57 35.69 15.39
C LEU A 691 7.97 35.94 14.84
N THR A 692 8.10 36.94 13.98
CA THR A 692 9.40 37.47 13.56
C THR A 692 10.06 38.17 14.75
N GLU A 693 11.01 37.48 15.40
CA GLU A 693 11.95 38.13 16.31
C GLU A 693 12.82 39.12 15.54
N ASN A 694 12.45 40.40 15.57
CA ASN A 694 13.37 41.46 15.18
C ASN A 694 14.48 41.54 16.24
N ALA A 695 15.70 41.18 15.84
CA ALA A 695 16.88 41.11 16.72
C ALA A 695 17.27 42.45 17.39
N ASN A 696 16.70 43.57 16.91
CA ASN A 696 17.01 44.93 17.38
C ASN A 696 16.05 45.47 18.45
N ASP A 697 15.11 44.66 18.97
CA ASP A 697 14.14 45.09 20.00
C ASP A 697 14.62 44.69 21.41
N THR A 698 15.24 45.64 22.13
CA THR A 698 15.99 45.45 23.40
C THR A 698 15.10 45.32 24.65
N ALA A 699 13.90 44.76 24.50
CA ALA A 699 13.01 44.54 25.63
C ALA A 699 13.49 43.38 26.52
N THR A 700 13.42 43.57 27.84
CA THR A 700 13.87 42.63 28.88
C THR A 700 12.74 42.30 29.85
N LEU A 701 12.90 41.20 30.59
CA LEU A 701 11.93 40.66 31.54
C LEU A 701 12.66 40.11 32.77
N SER A 702 12.21 40.46 33.98
CA SER A 702 12.78 39.98 35.24
C SER A 702 11.80 40.11 36.42
N PRO A 703 11.93 39.30 37.49
CA PRO A 703 12.76 38.09 37.59
C PRO A 703 12.25 36.96 36.66
N ASN A 704 13.08 35.96 36.41
CA ASN A 704 12.74 34.75 35.65
C ASN A 704 13.73 33.62 36.02
N PRO A 705 13.34 32.55 36.75
CA PRO A 705 12.00 32.26 37.26
C PRO A 705 11.41 33.34 38.16
N ALA A 706 10.09 33.35 38.29
CA ALA A 706 9.33 34.33 39.05
C ALA A 706 8.36 33.65 40.04
N THR A 707 8.30 34.21 41.25
CA THR A 707 7.35 33.79 42.30
C THR A 707 6.01 34.49 42.11
N ASP A 708 5.94 35.81 42.33
CA ASP A 708 4.65 36.51 42.40
C ASP A 708 4.44 37.59 41.33
N MET A 709 5.51 38.25 40.90
CA MET A 709 5.49 39.39 39.99
C MET A 709 6.58 39.28 38.93
N VAL A 710 6.27 39.77 37.73
CA VAL A 710 7.19 39.90 36.60
C VAL A 710 7.16 41.34 36.10
N LYS A 711 8.33 41.99 36.03
CA LYS A 711 8.52 43.29 35.38
C LYS A 711 9.05 43.11 33.97
N ILE A 712 8.60 43.98 33.07
CA ILE A 712 9.08 44.15 31.70
C ILE A 712 9.56 45.59 31.53
N GLN A 713 10.68 45.75 30.83
CA GLN A 713 11.21 47.04 30.37
C GLN A 713 11.47 46.94 28.87
N SER A 714 11.07 47.96 28.10
CA SER A 714 11.28 48.02 26.64
C SER A 714 11.80 49.38 26.21
N ALA A 715 12.66 49.41 25.19
CA ALA A 715 13.03 50.66 24.54
C ALA A 715 11.83 51.31 23.81
N LYS A 716 10.80 50.53 23.50
CA LYS A 716 9.59 50.95 22.78
C LYS A 716 8.35 50.99 23.69
N THR A 717 7.37 51.79 23.30
CA THR A 717 6.09 51.87 24.02
C THR A 717 5.24 50.63 23.73
N ILE A 718 4.88 49.90 24.79
CA ILE A 718 4.01 48.72 24.74
C ILE A 718 2.57 49.18 24.48
N ARG A 719 1.90 48.57 23.51
CA ARG A 719 0.47 48.77 23.19
C ARG A 719 -0.39 47.68 23.83
N THR A 720 0.05 46.43 23.75
CA THR A 720 -0.66 45.26 24.28
C THR A 720 0.34 44.29 24.91
N LEU A 721 -0.04 43.66 26.01
CA LEU A 721 0.65 42.53 26.61
C LEU A 721 -0.34 41.35 26.69
N LYS A 722 0.12 40.14 26.37
CA LYS A 722 -0.65 38.90 26.50
C LYS A 722 0.21 37.81 27.12
N VAL A 723 -0.34 37.05 28.05
CA VAL A 723 0.31 35.90 28.68
C VAL A 723 -0.48 34.64 28.36
N LEU A 724 0.21 33.61 27.90
CA LEU A 724 -0.31 32.33 27.46
C LEU A 724 0.28 31.20 28.33
N SER A 725 -0.48 30.15 28.60
CA SER A 725 0.07 28.89 29.09
C SER A 725 0.81 28.13 27.98
N ALA A 726 1.50 27.05 28.32
CA ALA A 726 2.17 26.18 27.35
C ALA A 726 1.19 25.58 26.31
N GLU A 727 -0.07 25.38 26.70
CA GLU A 727 -1.17 24.89 25.85
C GLU A 727 -1.88 26.02 25.06
N GLY A 728 -1.34 27.25 25.09
CA GLY A 728 -1.87 28.40 24.36
C GLY A 728 -3.10 29.08 25.00
N LYS A 729 -3.52 28.68 26.21
CA LYS A 729 -4.63 29.31 26.91
C LYS A 729 -4.24 30.72 27.36
N VAL A 730 -5.12 31.71 27.15
CA VAL A 730 -4.91 33.07 27.65
C VAL A 730 -5.03 33.09 29.19
N MET A 731 -3.93 33.50 29.84
CA MET A 731 -3.82 33.64 31.30
C MET A 731 -3.95 35.09 31.76
N ASN A 732 -3.54 36.05 30.92
CA ASN A 732 -3.71 37.49 31.13
C ASN A 732 -3.66 38.21 29.76
N GLU A 733 -4.42 39.28 29.57
CA GLU A 733 -4.37 40.12 28.35
C GLU A 733 -4.70 41.57 28.71
N VAL A 734 -3.74 42.47 28.47
CA VAL A 734 -3.83 43.90 28.79
C VAL A 734 -3.65 44.72 27.52
N LYS A 735 -4.65 45.55 27.21
CA LYS A 735 -4.67 46.44 26.03
C LYS A 735 -4.47 47.89 26.44
N ASN A 736 -3.97 48.71 25.51
CA ASN A 736 -3.74 50.15 25.68
C ASN A 736 -2.73 50.49 26.78
N VAL A 737 -1.70 49.65 26.97
CA VAL A 737 -0.67 49.81 28.02
C VAL A 737 0.02 51.18 27.98
N LYS A 738 0.36 51.69 26.78
CA LYS A 738 0.92 53.03 26.51
C LYS A 738 2.15 53.41 27.35
N SER A 739 2.91 52.41 27.81
CA SER A 739 4.09 52.57 28.67
C SER A 739 5.29 51.80 28.12
N LYS A 740 6.51 52.24 28.45
CA LYS A 740 7.75 51.48 28.18
C LYS A 740 8.06 50.41 29.22
N GLU A 741 7.42 50.48 30.38
CA GLU A 741 7.49 49.47 31.43
C GLU A 741 6.10 48.90 31.74
N TYR A 742 6.05 47.61 32.10
CA TYR A 742 4.83 47.01 32.63
C TYR A 742 5.17 45.97 33.70
N SER A 743 4.27 45.73 34.64
CA SER A 743 4.41 44.65 35.62
C SER A 743 3.10 43.89 35.76
N PHE A 744 3.17 42.56 35.83
CA PHE A 744 2.01 41.70 35.99
C PHE A 744 2.29 40.62 37.04
N SER A 745 1.23 40.17 37.72
CA SER A 745 1.33 39.07 38.66
C SER A 745 1.27 37.72 37.96
N VAL A 746 2.06 36.78 38.49
CA VAL A 746 2.02 35.35 38.17
C VAL A 746 1.65 34.50 39.40
N ALA A 747 1.37 35.12 40.56
CA ALA A 747 1.11 34.42 41.82
C ALA A 747 -0.05 33.42 41.73
N SER A 748 -1.10 33.75 40.97
CA SER A 748 -2.27 32.89 40.72
C SER A 748 -2.08 31.85 39.61
N PHE A 749 -0.89 31.76 38.99
CA PHE A 749 -0.58 30.77 37.96
C PHE A 749 0.02 29.51 38.61
N ARG A 750 -0.24 28.35 38.00
CA ARG A 750 0.41 27.09 38.42
C ARG A 750 1.91 27.14 38.10
N LYS A 751 2.73 26.49 38.94
CA LYS A 751 4.16 26.22 38.67
C LYS A 751 4.32 25.66 37.26
N GLY A 752 5.20 26.23 36.43
CA GLY A 752 5.32 25.86 35.01
C GLY A 752 5.77 26.98 34.06
N ILE A 753 5.66 26.73 32.75
CA ILE A 753 6.14 27.62 31.68
C ILE A 753 4.98 28.41 31.07
N TYR A 754 5.19 29.70 30.88
CA TYR A 754 4.26 30.64 30.24
C TYR A 754 4.96 31.43 29.14
N ILE A 755 4.21 31.84 28.12
CA ILE A 755 4.69 32.65 27.01
C ILE A 755 4.08 34.05 27.12
N VAL A 756 4.93 35.09 27.14
CA VAL A 756 4.48 36.49 27.16
C VAL A 756 4.74 37.11 25.81
N THR A 757 3.69 37.64 25.18
CA THR A 757 3.75 38.39 23.93
C THR A 757 3.53 39.87 24.20
N LEU A 758 4.51 40.70 23.85
CA LEU A 758 4.37 42.16 23.77
C LEU A 758 4.07 42.55 22.32
N VAL A 759 3.14 43.48 22.14
CA VAL A 759 2.95 44.22 20.88
C VAL A 759 3.15 45.69 21.17
N HIS A 760 4.05 46.35 20.44
CA HIS A 760 4.36 47.77 20.60
C HIS A 760 3.39 48.68 19.83
N THR A 761 3.52 49.99 20.03
CA THR A 761 2.72 51.01 19.34
C THR A 761 3.07 51.20 17.87
N ASP A 762 4.30 50.87 17.46
CA ASP A 762 4.75 50.84 16.06
C ASP A 762 4.39 49.52 15.34
N GLY A 763 3.80 48.56 16.07
CA GLY A 763 3.41 47.26 15.55
C GLY A 763 4.44 46.13 15.71
N THR A 764 5.68 46.39 16.17
CA THR A 764 6.61 45.26 16.40
C THR A 764 6.13 44.40 17.57
N THR A 765 6.50 43.12 17.51
CA THR A 765 6.13 42.11 18.50
C THR A 765 7.39 41.49 19.09
N LYS A 766 7.42 41.23 20.39
CA LYS A 766 8.50 40.54 21.10
C LYS A 766 7.91 39.48 22.03
N VAL A 767 8.59 38.36 22.18
CA VAL A 767 8.10 37.21 22.96
C VAL A 767 9.13 36.78 24.00
N PHE A 768 8.64 36.38 25.17
CA PHE A 768 9.44 35.89 26.29
C PHE A 768 8.90 34.56 26.80
N LYS A 769 9.81 33.66 27.20
CA LYS A 769 9.49 32.53 28.07
C LYS A 769 9.58 32.99 29.52
N VAL A 770 8.52 32.78 30.31
CA VAL A 770 8.50 32.97 31.77
C VAL A 770 8.38 31.60 32.43
N VAL A 771 9.17 31.38 33.48
CA VAL A 771 9.00 30.24 34.39
C VAL A 771 8.35 30.75 35.67
N ARG A 772 7.16 30.26 35.99
CA ARG A 772 6.55 30.40 37.33
C ARG A 772 7.17 29.31 38.19
N ASP A 773 7.91 29.69 39.22
CA ASP A 773 8.55 28.74 40.15
C ASP A 773 7.53 27.92 40.93
#